data_AF-A0A3D4Z0Z1-F1
#
_entry.id   AF-A0A3D4Z0Z1-F1
#
_cell.length_a   1.000
_cell.length_b   1.000
_cell.length_c   1.000
_cell.angle_alpha   90.00
_cell.angle_beta   90.00
_cell.angle_gamma   90.00
#
_symmetry.space_group_name_H-M   'P 1'
#
loop_
_entity.id
_entity.type
_entity.pdbx_description
1 polymer ?
#
loop_
_entity_poly.entity_id
_entity_poly.type
_entity_poly.pdbx_seq_one_letter_code
_entity_poly.pdbx_strand_id
1 'polypeptide(L)'
;MSKLSLDRDQIDLCRHHAEQIIRPVLHNINRHTTVSIERSMLRLLGVEGTAEEKPKEPAPQGRYPLVNELLDKIGIERLSRGASYWFGLASAHHPRLTASTLARKIVSGEIDLNALQPLPVEKIDEAAQAFFSKTVAKLRQASDKRRKRPAWRMSTVPLRYVIVATGNIHEDLWQAQAAAEMGADIIAVIRSTAQSLLDYVPEGETSEGFGGTFATQENFRLMRQALDQSEKKLKRRIALTNYSSGLCMPEIAVAGALEGIDYLLNDAMYGILFRDINMKRNFIDQYFSRRICALSGIVIQTGEDNYLTTAEAHKSWYQVLASHFINEAFAKSAGLADNQIALGHAHEIDPWIEDSILYEWAQAQLVREIFPRNPIKFMPPTKHKTGDIFFSYLYDGLFNLAGIMTGQNIQLLGMHSEAIHNPFVQDRFLSLKNANYIFRGAKSLQEEILFQSNGKIARRGRQMLDEAAILLKKIRGRGLLKAIEEGAFANVKRGMEAGKGLEGVLEKDRDYYTPMKDYLAPKQQLEGAPRFPGGRQALRDRRSGGDDSRVREGRRSRERAMPSRERGPRRSSERNRGRLPGPPPRPVSSPPPAAPRQAPLAAEAPPKIQAEVQVETPELLTLPPQETAVETIAANADATVSTEIEQPTEAESHAGALPRRSLAGNRRRRGRRGGRGRGRGPYRPMQENTAGQESPAADAPVREEEVFPSPGGGDSETKSEGE
;
A
#
# COMPACT_ATOMS: atom_id res chain seq x y z
N MET A 1 26.80 -5.07 12.10
CA MET A 1 27.36 -4.07 13.04
C MET A 1 26.23 -3.19 13.58
N SER A 2 26.33 -2.71 14.82
CA SER A 2 25.49 -1.63 15.36
C SER A 2 26.27 -0.32 15.27
N LYS A 3 25.73 0.70 14.62
CA LYS A 3 26.35 2.03 14.47
C LYS A 3 25.84 3.03 15.51
N LEU A 4 24.60 2.85 15.99
CA LEU A 4 23.96 3.73 16.97
C LEU A 4 24.19 3.30 18.43
N SER A 5 24.74 2.11 18.66
CA SER A 5 24.94 1.51 20.00
C SER A 5 23.62 1.48 20.80
N LEU A 6 22.59 0.89 20.19
CA LEU A 6 21.26 0.77 20.81
C LEU A 6 21.25 -0.33 21.88
N ASP A 7 20.54 -0.08 22.99
CA ASP A 7 20.23 -1.11 23.97
C ASP A 7 19.30 -2.17 23.34
N ARG A 8 19.61 -3.45 23.57
CA ARG A 8 18.83 -4.59 23.08
C ARG A 8 17.71 -4.96 24.02
N ASP A 9 17.90 -4.81 25.33
CA ASP A 9 16.88 -5.13 26.33
C ASP A 9 15.71 -4.15 26.20
N GLN A 10 15.99 -2.87 25.95
CA GLN A 10 14.99 -1.85 25.59
C GLN A 10 14.25 -2.14 24.27
N ILE A 11 14.94 -2.61 23.22
CA ILE A 11 14.30 -2.98 21.95
C ILE A 11 13.30 -4.12 22.16
N ASP A 12 13.67 -5.14 22.93
CA ASP A 12 12.79 -6.28 23.17
C ASP A 12 11.73 -5.99 24.26
N LEU A 13 11.95 -5.01 25.15
CA LEU A 13 10.93 -4.40 25.99
C LEU A 13 9.83 -3.71 25.15
N CYS A 14 10.21 -2.97 24.10
CA CYS A 14 9.27 -2.36 23.15
C CYS A 14 8.43 -3.42 22.44
N ARG A 15 9.04 -4.52 21.96
CA ARG A 15 8.30 -5.67 21.39
C ARG A 15 7.33 -6.28 22.39
N HIS A 16 7.80 -6.56 23.61
CA HIS A 16 6.96 -7.10 24.67
C HIS A 16 5.79 -6.17 24.99
N HIS A 17 5.99 -4.85 24.98
CA HIS A 17 4.90 -3.89 25.16
C HIS A 17 3.89 -3.94 24.01
N ALA A 18 4.34 -3.97 22.74
CA ALA A 18 3.46 -4.13 21.59
C ALA A 18 2.66 -5.44 21.62
N GLU A 19 3.27 -6.56 22.02
CA GLU A 19 2.53 -7.81 22.24
C GLU A 19 1.42 -7.66 23.29
N GLN A 20 1.68 -7.01 24.43
CA GLN A 20 0.65 -6.80 25.45
C GLN A 20 -0.46 -5.85 24.96
N ILE A 21 -0.11 -4.83 24.17
CA ILE A 21 -1.06 -3.86 23.59
C ILE A 21 -2.08 -4.54 22.69
N ILE A 22 -1.67 -5.50 21.85
CA ILE A 22 -2.58 -6.14 20.87
C ILE A 22 -3.41 -7.29 21.45
N ARG A 23 -2.99 -7.92 22.56
CA ARG A 23 -3.68 -9.11 23.14
C ARG A 23 -5.18 -8.88 23.40
N PRO A 24 -5.64 -7.78 24.03
CA PRO A 24 -7.07 -7.51 24.21
C PRO A 24 -7.81 -7.31 22.87
N VAL A 25 -7.16 -6.67 21.90
CA VAL A 25 -7.73 -6.43 20.56
C VAL A 25 -7.91 -7.75 19.81
N LEU A 26 -6.95 -8.67 19.89
CA LEU A 26 -7.06 -10.01 19.31
C LEU A 26 -8.21 -10.84 19.91
N HIS A 27 -8.52 -10.68 21.20
CA HIS A 27 -9.71 -11.32 21.79
C HIS A 27 -11.01 -10.80 21.15
N ASN A 28 -11.12 -9.48 20.94
CA ASN A 28 -12.27 -8.90 20.25
C ASN A 28 -12.34 -9.37 18.79
N ILE A 29 -11.23 -9.29 18.04
CA ILE A 29 -11.12 -9.73 16.63
C ILE A 29 -11.62 -11.17 16.44
N ASN A 30 -11.20 -12.10 17.30
CA ASN A 30 -11.59 -13.51 17.14
C ASN A 30 -13.11 -13.73 17.29
N ARG A 31 -13.78 -12.96 18.17
CA ARG A 31 -15.23 -13.05 18.43
C ARG A 31 -16.12 -12.40 17.36
N HIS A 32 -15.58 -11.54 16.49
CA HIS A 32 -16.39 -10.74 15.57
C HIS A 32 -16.11 -11.07 14.10
N THR A 33 -17.08 -10.82 13.23
CA THR A 33 -16.90 -10.74 11.77
C THR A 33 -17.31 -9.35 11.27
N THR A 34 -17.12 -9.09 9.99
CA THR A 34 -17.54 -7.86 9.32
C THR A 34 -18.18 -8.16 7.97
N VAL A 35 -19.01 -7.23 7.47
CA VAL A 35 -19.59 -7.33 6.12
C VAL A 35 -18.51 -7.55 5.05
N SER A 36 -17.33 -6.93 5.17
CA SER A 36 -16.24 -7.13 4.21
C SER A 36 -15.56 -8.50 4.34
N ILE A 37 -15.42 -9.07 5.54
CA ILE A 37 -14.98 -10.46 5.70
C ILE A 37 -16.00 -11.42 5.06
N GLU A 38 -17.30 -11.19 5.24
CA GLU A 38 -18.31 -12.06 4.65
C GLU A 38 -18.36 -11.93 3.11
N ARG A 39 -18.21 -10.73 2.53
CA ARG A 39 -18.00 -10.56 1.08
C ARG A 39 -16.71 -11.20 0.59
N SER A 40 -15.61 -11.10 1.35
CA SER A 40 -14.37 -11.85 1.09
C SER A 40 -14.59 -13.35 1.07
N MET A 41 -15.42 -13.89 1.97
CA MET A 41 -15.74 -15.31 1.98
C MET A 41 -16.58 -15.72 0.77
N LEU A 42 -17.50 -14.88 0.31
CA LEU A 42 -18.23 -15.09 -0.96
C LEU A 42 -17.30 -15.05 -2.18
N ARG A 43 -16.34 -14.11 -2.24
CA ARG A 43 -15.26 -14.10 -3.26
C ARG A 43 -14.40 -15.37 -3.19
N LEU A 44 -14.06 -15.84 -1.99
CA LEU A 44 -13.33 -17.10 -1.77
C LEU A 44 -14.13 -18.36 -2.16
N LEU A 45 -15.45 -18.28 -2.16
CA LEU A 45 -16.36 -19.28 -2.73
C LEU A 45 -16.55 -19.14 -4.25
N GLY A 46 -15.84 -18.21 -4.90
CA GLY A 46 -15.84 -18.02 -6.35
C GLY A 46 -17.01 -17.20 -6.90
N VAL A 47 -17.67 -16.40 -6.05
CA VAL A 47 -18.65 -15.41 -6.52
C VAL A 47 -17.90 -14.19 -7.09
N GLU A 48 -17.93 -14.05 -8.40
CA GLU A 48 -17.23 -13.03 -9.21
C GLU A 48 -18.24 -12.33 -10.17
N GLY A 49 -18.05 -11.04 -10.47
CA GLY A 49 -18.92 -10.25 -11.37
C GLY A 49 -20.05 -9.45 -10.70
N THR A 50 -21.05 -9.04 -11.47
CA THR A 50 -22.24 -8.20 -11.10
C THR A 50 -23.54 -9.00 -11.09
N ALA A 51 -24.72 -8.44 -10.72
CA ALA A 51 -26.00 -9.12 -10.97
C ALA A 51 -26.28 -9.39 -12.45
N GLU A 52 -26.20 -8.37 -13.32
CA GLU A 52 -26.31 -8.55 -14.76
C GLU A 52 -25.17 -9.44 -15.28
N GLU A 53 -25.48 -10.42 -16.15
CA GLU A 53 -24.48 -11.34 -16.73
C GLU A 53 -23.77 -10.73 -17.94
N LYS A 54 -24.47 -9.87 -18.69
CA LYS A 54 -23.94 -9.15 -19.85
C LYS A 54 -24.42 -7.69 -19.82
N PRO A 55 -23.72 -6.81 -19.08
CA PRO A 55 -24.02 -5.39 -19.05
C PRO A 55 -23.94 -4.78 -20.45
N LYS A 56 -24.86 -3.86 -20.78
CA LYS A 56 -25.01 -3.31 -22.15
C LYS A 56 -24.03 -2.19 -22.49
N GLU A 57 -23.65 -1.39 -21.51
CA GLU A 57 -22.86 -0.16 -21.67
C GLU A 57 -21.60 -0.24 -20.79
N PRO A 58 -20.44 0.31 -21.22
CA PRO A 58 -19.23 0.35 -20.40
C PRO A 58 -19.46 1.15 -19.11
N ALA A 59 -18.72 0.83 -18.05
CA ALA A 59 -18.77 1.55 -16.78
C ALA A 59 -17.36 2.08 -16.45
N PRO A 60 -17.05 3.35 -16.73
CA PRO A 60 -15.68 3.88 -16.65
C PRO A 60 -15.01 3.73 -15.29
N GLN A 61 -15.79 3.65 -14.21
CA GLN A 61 -15.35 3.53 -12.82
C GLN A 61 -15.61 2.12 -12.23
N GLY A 62 -15.92 1.14 -13.08
CA GLY A 62 -16.34 -0.20 -12.70
C GLY A 62 -17.80 -0.26 -12.24
N ARG A 63 -18.25 -1.44 -11.80
CA ARG A 63 -19.66 -1.72 -11.45
C ARG A 63 -19.84 -2.20 -10.01
N TYR A 64 -21.06 -2.10 -9.48
CA TYR A 64 -21.41 -2.65 -8.17
C TYR A 64 -21.33 -4.19 -8.17
N PRO A 65 -20.65 -4.83 -7.21
CA PRO A 65 -20.35 -6.26 -7.24
C PRO A 65 -21.50 -7.15 -6.76
N LEU A 66 -21.62 -8.32 -7.38
CA LEU A 66 -22.55 -9.40 -7.03
C LEU A 66 -22.38 -9.89 -5.58
N VAL A 67 -21.18 -9.78 -5.00
CA VAL A 67 -20.95 -10.15 -3.59
C VAL A 67 -21.54 -9.16 -2.60
N ASN A 68 -21.74 -7.89 -2.96
CA ASN A 68 -22.52 -6.97 -2.14
C ASN A 68 -24.01 -7.31 -2.27
N GLU A 69 -24.54 -7.37 -3.49
CA GLU A 69 -25.96 -7.68 -3.73
C GLU A 69 -26.41 -9.01 -3.10
N LEU A 70 -25.54 -10.03 -3.13
CA LEU A 70 -25.77 -11.31 -2.46
C LEU A 70 -25.73 -11.18 -0.93
N LEU A 71 -24.86 -10.34 -0.36
CA LEU A 71 -24.83 -10.09 1.08
C LEU A 71 -26.11 -9.39 1.53
N ASP A 72 -26.55 -8.38 0.78
CA ASP A 72 -27.79 -7.62 1.02
C ASP A 72 -29.02 -8.56 0.97
N LYS A 73 -28.99 -9.58 0.10
CA LYS A 73 -30.02 -10.63 -0.04
C LYS A 73 -29.93 -11.74 1.01
N ILE A 74 -28.76 -11.97 1.62
CA ILE A 74 -28.61 -12.86 2.79
C ILE A 74 -29.17 -12.17 4.04
N GLY A 75 -29.05 -10.84 4.13
CA GLY A 75 -29.51 -10.05 5.27
C GLY A 75 -28.47 -9.96 6.39
N ILE A 76 -28.24 -8.75 6.90
CA ILE A 76 -27.24 -8.49 7.95
C ILE A 76 -27.52 -9.29 9.23
N GLU A 77 -28.79 -9.56 9.53
CA GLU A 77 -29.24 -10.33 10.69
C GLU A 77 -28.81 -11.80 10.67
N ARG A 78 -28.29 -12.30 9.54
CA ARG A 78 -27.85 -13.70 9.37
C ARG A 78 -26.35 -13.85 9.25
N LEU A 79 -25.60 -12.75 9.20
CA LEU A 79 -24.14 -12.73 9.05
C LEU A 79 -23.39 -13.11 10.34
N SER A 80 -24.06 -13.07 11.50
CA SER A 80 -23.56 -13.66 12.75
C SER A 80 -23.28 -15.17 12.63
N ARG A 81 -23.96 -15.86 11.69
CA ARG A 81 -23.70 -17.26 11.32
C ARG A 81 -22.72 -17.43 10.13
N GLY A 82 -22.37 -16.33 9.46
CA GLY A 82 -21.51 -16.27 8.29
C GLY A 82 -22.25 -16.47 6.96
N ALA A 83 -21.95 -15.65 5.96
CA ALA A 83 -22.54 -15.72 4.62
C ALA A 83 -22.22 -17.07 3.93
N SER A 84 -21.08 -17.68 4.29
CA SER A 84 -20.68 -19.02 3.82
C SER A 84 -21.71 -20.10 4.17
N TYR A 85 -22.43 -19.97 5.29
CA TYR A 85 -23.45 -20.94 5.69
C TYR A 85 -24.63 -20.95 4.69
N TRP A 86 -25.16 -19.76 4.41
CA TRP A 86 -26.33 -19.58 3.54
C TRP A 86 -26.01 -19.91 2.09
N PHE A 87 -24.81 -19.54 1.63
CA PHE A 87 -24.33 -19.92 0.31
C PHE A 87 -24.08 -21.43 0.18
N GLY A 88 -23.49 -22.06 1.21
CA GLY A 88 -23.31 -23.52 1.26
C GLY A 88 -24.63 -24.28 1.27
N LEU A 89 -25.63 -23.79 2.02
CA LEU A 89 -27.00 -24.36 2.05
C LEU A 89 -27.66 -24.28 0.66
N ALA A 90 -27.61 -23.12 0.00
CA ALA A 90 -28.14 -22.96 -1.35
C ALA A 90 -27.38 -23.83 -2.37
N SER A 91 -26.05 -23.94 -2.24
CA SER A 91 -25.23 -24.83 -3.08
C SER A 91 -25.55 -26.31 -2.89
N ALA A 92 -25.88 -26.74 -1.67
CA ALA A 92 -26.23 -28.13 -1.38
C ALA A 92 -27.59 -28.54 -1.98
N HIS A 93 -28.54 -27.59 -2.08
CA HIS A 93 -29.79 -27.78 -2.83
C HIS A 93 -29.63 -27.66 -4.35
N HIS A 94 -28.63 -26.91 -4.83
CA HIS A 94 -28.40 -26.65 -6.26
C HIS A 94 -26.98 -27.02 -6.76
N PRO A 95 -26.49 -28.26 -6.54
CA PRO A 95 -25.08 -28.65 -6.72
C PRO A 95 -24.56 -28.66 -8.19
N ARG A 96 -25.39 -28.27 -9.16
CA ARG A 96 -25.04 -28.16 -10.59
C ARG A 96 -24.79 -26.73 -11.06
N LEU A 97 -25.01 -25.72 -10.20
CA LEU A 97 -24.78 -24.31 -10.54
C LEU A 97 -23.33 -23.89 -10.31
N THR A 98 -22.85 -22.90 -11.07
CA THR A 98 -21.62 -22.19 -10.74
C THR A 98 -21.86 -21.23 -9.58
N ALA A 99 -20.81 -20.78 -8.89
CA ALA A 99 -20.94 -19.88 -7.75
C ALA A 99 -21.62 -18.55 -8.13
N SER A 100 -21.19 -17.89 -9.21
CA SER A 100 -21.86 -16.68 -9.70
C SER A 100 -23.27 -16.96 -10.25
N THR A 101 -23.54 -18.10 -10.89
CA THR A 101 -24.92 -18.44 -11.34
C THR A 101 -25.86 -18.65 -10.15
N LEU A 102 -25.40 -19.30 -9.09
CA LEU A 102 -26.14 -19.47 -7.83
C LEU A 102 -26.40 -18.11 -7.17
N ALA A 103 -25.38 -17.27 -7.06
CA ALA A 103 -25.48 -15.91 -6.52
C ALA A 103 -26.50 -15.05 -7.28
N ARG A 104 -26.42 -15.01 -8.63
CA ARG A 104 -27.40 -14.29 -9.48
C ARG A 104 -28.83 -14.75 -9.23
N LYS A 105 -29.06 -16.07 -9.12
CA LYS A 105 -30.40 -16.64 -8.87
C LYS A 105 -30.95 -16.35 -7.47
N ILE A 106 -30.09 -16.19 -6.47
CA ILE A 106 -30.49 -15.69 -5.15
C ILE A 106 -30.84 -14.20 -5.23
N VAL A 107 -30.03 -13.40 -5.95
CA VAL A 107 -30.26 -11.96 -6.13
C VAL A 107 -31.54 -11.67 -6.93
N SER A 108 -31.82 -12.43 -7.99
CA SER A 108 -33.06 -12.32 -8.78
C SER A 108 -34.32 -12.80 -8.06
N GLY A 109 -34.17 -13.59 -6.98
CA GLY A 109 -35.28 -14.21 -6.26
C GLY A 109 -35.77 -15.53 -6.88
N GLU A 110 -35.07 -16.07 -7.89
CA GLU A 110 -35.32 -17.43 -8.41
C GLU A 110 -34.99 -18.54 -7.38
N ILE A 111 -34.13 -18.23 -6.40
CA ILE A 111 -33.81 -19.09 -5.25
C ILE A 111 -34.04 -18.27 -3.98
N ASP A 112 -35.17 -18.48 -3.33
CA ASP A 112 -35.46 -17.90 -2.01
C ASP A 112 -34.74 -18.68 -0.90
N LEU A 113 -33.79 -18.05 -0.22
CA LEU A 113 -33.07 -18.61 0.93
C LEU A 113 -33.99 -18.99 2.11
N ASN A 114 -35.19 -18.42 2.20
CA ASN A 114 -36.16 -18.72 3.25
C ASN A 114 -36.98 -20.00 2.96
N ALA A 115 -37.11 -20.39 1.69
CA ALA A 115 -37.79 -21.62 1.28
C ALA A 115 -36.91 -22.88 1.39
N LEU A 116 -35.58 -22.71 1.45
CA LEU A 116 -34.62 -23.80 1.54
C LEU A 116 -34.76 -24.58 2.86
N GLN A 117 -34.99 -25.88 2.75
CA GLN A 117 -35.05 -26.76 3.92
C GLN A 117 -33.67 -26.87 4.60
N PRO A 118 -33.58 -26.79 5.94
CA PRO A 118 -32.32 -26.97 6.65
C PRO A 118 -31.66 -28.32 6.33
N LEU A 119 -30.33 -28.32 6.24
CA LEU A 119 -29.52 -29.52 6.00
C LEU A 119 -28.50 -29.71 7.14
N PRO A 120 -28.00 -30.95 7.38
CA PRO A 120 -26.87 -31.19 8.26
C PRO A 120 -25.65 -30.36 7.85
N VAL A 121 -24.91 -29.84 8.83
CA VAL A 121 -23.79 -28.90 8.62
C VAL A 121 -22.69 -29.55 7.76
N GLU A 122 -22.56 -30.87 7.81
CA GLU A 122 -21.62 -31.66 7.03
C GLU A 122 -21.88 -31.53 5.52
N LYS A 123 -23.15 -31.49 5.09
CA LYS A 123 -23.53 -31.30 3.68
C LYS A 123 -23.32 -29.85 3.22
N ILE A 124 -23.52 -28.90 4.13
CA ILE A 124 -23.27 -27.47 3.89
C ILE A 124 -21.76 -27.23 3.75
N ASP A 125 -20.95 -27.88 4.58
CA ASP A 125 -19.49 -27.85 4.49
C ASP A 125 -19.00 -28.54 3.22
N GLU A 126 -19.48 -29.74 2.88
CA GLU A 126 -19.13 -30.43 1.62
C GLU A 126 -19.36 -29.52 0.39
N ALA A 127 -20.55 -28.91 0.30
CA ALA A 127 -20.90 -28.00 -0.80
C ALA A 127 -20.03 -26.73 -0.83
N ALA A 128 -19.78 -26.09 0.31
CA ALA A 128 -18.93 -24.91 0.40
C ALA A 128 -17.44 -25.23 0.11
N GLN A 129 -16.94 -26.35 0.62
CA GLN A 129 -15.57 -26.83 0.37
C GLN A 129 -15.35 -27.20 -1.11
N ALA A 130 -16.37 -27.71 -1.80
CA ALA A 130 -16.32 -27.99 -3.25
C ALA A 130 -16.14 -26.72 -4.11
N PHE A 131 -16.45 -25.53 -3.59
CA PHE A 131 -16.05 -24.24 -4.18
C PHE A 131 -14.71 -23.74 -3.63
N PHE A 132 -14.59 -23.63 -2.29
CA PHE A 132 -13.44 -23.04 -1.63
C PHE A 132 -12.12 -23.74 -1.99
N SER A 133 -12.11 -25.07 -2.12
CA SER A 133 -10.92 -25.84 -2.54
C SER A 133 -10.40 -25.46 -3.94
N LYS A 134 -11.29 -25.11 -4.89
CA LYS A 134 -10.93 -24.62 -6.22
C LYS A 134 -10.25 -23.25 -6.14
N THR A 135 -10.76 -22.37 -5.27
CA THR A 135 -10.15 -21.05 -5.03
C THR A 135 -8.82 -21.16 -4.29
N VAL A 136 -8.69 -22.07 -3.32
CA VAL A 136 -7.41 -22.41 -2.69
C VAL A 136 -6.41 -22.95 -3.73
N ALA A 137 -6.86 -23.68 -4.75
CA ALA A 137 -6.02 -24.07 -5.89
C ALA A 137 -5.60 -22.85 -6.74
N LYS A 138 -6.50 -21.91 -7.08
CA LYS A 138 -6.15 -20.61 -7.73
C LYS A 138 -5.08 -19.87 -6.92
N LEU A 139 -5.29 -19.69 -5.61
CA LEU A 139 -4.38 -18.98 -4.69
C LEU A 139 -3.00 -19.66 -4.60
N ARG A 140 -2.97 -21.00 -4.48
CA ARG A 140 -1.73 -21.78 -4.54
C ARG A 140 -1.03 -21.56 -5.88
N GLN A 141 -1.73 -21.65 -7.01
CA GLN A 141 -1.17 -21.42 -8.35
C GLN A 141 -0.60 -20.00 -8.52
N ALA A 142 -1.27 -18.96 -8.01
CA ALA A 142 -0.80 -17.58 -8.07
C ALA A 142 0.48 -17.36 -7.22
N SER A 143 0.52 -17.92 -6.01
CA SER A 143 1.72 -17.89 -5.15
C SER A 143 2.86 -18.70 -5.75
N ASP A 144 2.56 -19.86 -6.32
CA ASP A 144 3.55 -20.74 -6.96
C ASP A 144 4.08 -20.12 -8.27
N LYS A 145 3.25 -19.45 -9.07
CA LYS A 145 3.67 -18.64 -10.23
C LYS A 145 4.62 -17.52 -9.79
N ARG A 146 4.31 -16.80 -8.72
CA ARG A 146 5.16 -15.74 -8.12
C ARG A 146 6.51 -16.29 -7.62
N ARG A 147 6.51 -17.48 -7.02
CA ARG A 147 7.70 -18.21 -6.56
C ARG A 147 8.55 -18.79 -7.69
N LYS A 148 7.89 -19.27 -8.75
CA LYS A 148 8.48 -19.89 -9.94
C LYS A 148 8.69 -18.91 -11.10
N ARG A 149 8.49 -17.59 -10.90
CA ARG A 149 9.07 -16.56 -11.78
C ARG A 149 10.55 -16.91 -11.96
N PRO A 150 11.10 -16.93 -13.19
CA PRO A 150 12.43 -17.50 -13.44
C PRO A 150 13.52 -16.85 -12.58
N ALA A 151 14.70 -17.48 -12.51
CA ALA A 151 15.87 -16.99 -11.77
C ALA A 151 16.51 -15.69 -12.34
N TRP A 152 15.73 -14.91 -13.08
CA TRP A 152 15.88 -13.47 -13.24
C TRP A 152 16.32 -12.82 -11.94
N ARG A 153 17.44 -12.09 -11.99
CA ARG A 153 17.99 -11.46 -10.79
C ARG A 153 17.01 -10.38 -10.34
N MET A 154 16.65 -10.39 -9.05
CA MET A 154 16.22 -9.15 -8.40
C MET A 154 17.41 -8.18 -8.41
N SER A 155 17.13 -6.89 -8.59
CA SER A 155 18.14 -5.85 -8.49
C SER A 155 18.77 -5.84 -7.09
N THR A 156 19.98 -5.28 -7.00
CA THR A 156 20.58 -4.93 -5.72
C THR A 156 19.73 -3.88 -5.02
N VAL A 157 19.51 -4.07 -3.71
CA VAL A 157 18.86 -3.06 -2.86
C VAL A 157 19.65 -1.74 -2.86
N PRO A 158 18.99 -0.57 -2.68
CA PRO A 158 17.55 -0.39 -2.56
C PRO A 158 16.80 -0.69 -3.88
N LEU A 159 15.63 -1.34 -3.76
CA LEU A 159 14.72 -1.57 -4.89
C LEU A 159 14.00 -0.27 -5.22
N ARG A 160 14.00 0.13 -6.50
CA ARG A 160 13.32 1.33 -7.00
C ARG A 160 11.83 1.09 -7.07
N TYR A 161 11.07 1.72 -6.19
CA TYR A 161 9.62 1.76 -6.23
C TYR A 161 9.19 3.08 -6.87
N VAL A 162 8.32 3.02 -7.88
CA VAL A 162 7.73 4.20 -8.53
C VAL A 162 6.22 4.03 -8.73
N ILE A 163 5.55 5.13 -9.05
CA ILE A 163 4.09 5.26 -9.06
C ILE A 163 3.55 5.57 -10.46
N VAL A 164 2.45 4.91 -10.83
CA VAL A 164 1.55 5.28 -11.94
C VAL A 164 0.13 5.52 -11.39
N ALA A 165 -0.62 6.45 -12.01
CA ALA A 165 -1.79 7.08 -11.39
C ALA A 165 -2.63 7.92 -12.37
N THR A 166 -2.90 7.46 -13.60
CA THR A 166 -3.67 8.27 -14.58
C THR A 166 -5.17 8.35 -14.29
N GLY A 167 -5.76 7.32 -13.68
CA GLY A 167 -7.21 7.11 -13.64
C GLY A 167 -7.68 6.06 -14.65
N ASN A 168 -6.92 5.87 -15.74
CA ASN A 168 -7.21 4.96 -16.83
C ASN A 168 -6.23 3.77 -16.82
N ILE A 169 -6.73 2.56 -16.56
CA ILE A 169 -5.89 1.36 -16.48
C ILE A 169 -5.02 1.15 -17.71
N HIS A 170 -5.55 1.42 -18.91
CA HIS A 170 -4.85 1.16 -20.17
C HIS A 170 -3.63 2.08 -20.34
N GLU A 171 -3.73 3.35 -19.93
CA GLU A 171 -2.60 4.29 -19.91
C GLU A 171 -1.57 3.91 -18.84
N ASP A 172 -2.04 3.55 -17.64
CA ASP A 172 -1.17 3.07 -16.56
C ASP A 172 -0.37 1.83 -17.00
N LEU A 173 -0.91 0.94 -17.85
CA LEU A 173 -0.14 -0.19 -18.41
C LEU A 173 1.12 0.29 -19.16
N TRP A 174 0.97 1.24 -20.09
CA TRP A 174 2.08 1.77 -20.87
C TRP A 174 3.08 2.51 -19.97
N GLN A 175 2.61 3.31 -19.03
CA GLN A 175 3.48 4.04 -18.10
C GLN A 175 4.24 3.10 -17.15
N ALA A 176 3.60 2.01 -16.71
CA ALA A 176 4.21 0.97 -15.87
C ALA A 176 5.28 0.18 -16.63
N GLN A 177 5.01 -0.21 -17.88
CA GLN A 177 5.98 -0.89 -18.73
C GLN A 177 7.18 0.02 -19.05
N ALA A 178 6.94 1.29 -19.42
CA ALA A 178 8.02 2.26 -19.67
C ALA A 178 8.90 2.49 -18.42
N ALA A 179 8.28 2.63 -17.23
CA ALA A 179 9.01 2.75 -15.98
C ALA A 179 9.84 1.49 -15.64
N ALA A 180 9.31 0.30 -15.93
CA ALA A 180 10.04 -0.96 -15.79
C ALA A 180 11.24 -1.03 -16.76
N GLU A 181 11.11 -0.56 -18.00
CA GLU A 181 12.22 -0.51 -18.95
C GLU A 181 13.30 0.50 -18.54
N MET A 182 12.91 1.61 -17.91
CA MET A 182 13.83 2.58 -17.28
C MET A 182 14.42 2.12 -15.93
N GLY A 183 14.14 0.89 -15.50
CA GLY A 183 14.81 0.25 -14.37
C GLY A 183 14.03 0.23 -13.05
N ALA A 184 12.76 0.63 -13.00
CA ALA A 184 11.94 0.47 -11.80
C ALA A 184 11.81 -1.02 -11.40
N ASP A 185 11.95 -1.32 -10.11
CA ASP A 185 11.90 -2.68 -9.55
C ASP A 185 10.50 -3.05 -9.01
N ILE A 186 9.76 -2.03 -8.57
CA ILE A 186 8.39 -2.14 -8.07
C ILE A 186 7.55 -1.04 -8.71
N ILE A 187 6.42 -1.40 -9.30
CA ILE A 187 5.39 -0.46 -9.75
C ILE A 187 4.24 -0.49 -8.75
N ALA A 188 3.76 0.70 -8.37
CA ALA A 188 2.50 0.86 -7.65
C ALA A 188 1.50 1.63 -8.52
N VAL A 189 0.25 1.16 -8.51
CA VAL A 189 -0.89 1.91 -9.06
C VAL A 189 -1.57 2.64 -7.90
N ILE A 190 -1.69 3.96 -7.97
CA ILE A 190 -2.48 4.72 -6.99
C ILE A 190 -3.95 4.40 -7.23
N ARG A 191 -4.63 3.92 -6.18
CA ARG A 191 -6.07 3.75 -6.21
C ARG A 191 -6.79 5.09 -6.34
N SER A 192 -7.93 5.12 -7.01
CA SER A 192 -8.81 6.29 -7.09
C SER A 192 -9.04 6.95 -5.71
N THR A 193 -9.09 8.29 -5.71
CA THR A 193 -9.15 9.11 -4.49
C THR A 193 -10.32 8.67 -3.59
N ALA A 194 -10.06 8.64 -2.29
CA ALA A 194 -11.00 8.20 -1.27
C ALA A 194 -11.57 6.77 -1.39
N GLN A 195 -11.19 5.93 -2.37
CA GLN A 195 -11.75 4.56 -2.56
C GLN A 195 -11.71 3.67 -1.29
N SER A 196 -10.82 3.95 -0.33
CA SER A 196 -10.84 3.37 1.03
C SER A 196 -12.18 3.50 1.79
N LEU A 197 -13.04 4.44 1.38
CA LEU A 197 -14.34 4.75 1.99
C LEU A 197 -15.52 4.10 1.27
N LEU A 198 -15.30 3.44 0.12
CA LEU A 198 -16.33 2.62 -0.51
C LEU A 198 -16.41 1.28 0.25
N ASP A 199 -17.62 0.86 0.64
CA ASP A 199 -17.87 -0.48 1.19
C ASP A 199 -18.24 -1.51 0.10
N TYR A 200 -17.67 -1.33 -1.08
CA TYR A 200 -17.64 -2.33 -2.16
C TYR A 200 -16.31 -2.23 -2.92
N VAL A 201 -15.94 -3.29 -3.64
CA VAL A 201 -14.87 -3.27 -4.65
C VAL A 201 -15.51 -3.25 -6.02
N PRO A 202 -15.26 -2.25 -6.89
CA PRO A 202 -15.85 -2.23 -8.22
C PRO A 202 -15.41 -3.41 -9.08
N GLU A 203 -16.33 -3.92 -9.91
CA GLU A 203 -16.06 -5.00 -10.87
C GLU A 203 -15.77 -4.45 -12.27
N GLY A 204 -14.90 -5.14 -13.01
CA GLY A 204 -14.46 -4.75 -14.36
C GLY A 204 -13.21 -3.85 -14.38
N GLU A 205 -12.76 -3.55 -15.59
CA GLU A 205 -11.69 -2.58 -15.87
C GLU A 205 -12.19 -1.13 -15.70
N THR A 206 -11.30 -0.16 -15.49
CA THR A 206 -11.68 1.26 -15.32
C THR A 206 -10.86 2.20 -16.19
N SER A 207 -11.54 2.95 -17.05
CA SER A 207 -10.97 4.01 -17.88
C SER A 207 -10.95 5.38 -17.19
N GLU A 208 -11.61 5.55 -16.05
CA GLU A 208 -11.68 6.80 -15.30
C GLU A 208 -11.45 6.59 -13.79
N GLY A 209 -10.77 7.55 -13.15
CA GLY A 209 -10.59 7.58 -11.69
C GLY A 209 -9.89 8.87 -11.24
N PHE A 210 -10.42 9.53 -10.22
CA PHE A 210 -9.92 10.84 -9.79
C PHE A 210 -8.63 10.69 -8.98
N GLY A 211 -7.52 11.25 -9.48
CA GLY A 211 -6.20 11.18 -8.84
C GLY A 211 -5.52 9.81 -8.86
N GLY A 212 -6.16 8.79 -9.46
CA GLY A 212 -5.64 7.43 -9.56
C GLY A 212 -6.68 6.45 -10.10
N THR A 213 -6.21 5.32 -10.64
CA THR A 213 -7.02 4.27 -11.27
C THR A 213 -7.67 3.38 -10.20
N PHE A 214 -8.92 2.95 -10.35
CA PHE A 214 -9.58 2.16 -9.30
C PHE A 214 -8.87 0.82 -9.03
N ALA A 215 -8.79 0.45 -7.75
CA ALA A 215 -8.42 -0.90 -7.34
C ALA A 215 -9.59 -1.86 -7.59
N THR A 216 -9.54 -2.58 -8.73
CA THR A 216 -10.48 -3.66 -9.10
C THR A 216 -9.69 -4.94 -9.38
N GLN A 217 -10.35 -6.11 -9.30
CA GLN A 217 -9.68 -7.39 -9.59
C GLN A 217 -9.21 -7.44 -11.06
N GLU A 218 -9.99 -6.91 -12.00
CA GLU A 218 -9.62 -6.90 -13.42
C GLU A 218 -8.44 -5.95 -13.70
N ASN A 219 -8.40 -4.77 -13.07
CA ASN A 219 -7.24 -3.87 -13.16
C ASN A 219 -5.96 -4.53 -12.60
N PHE A 220 -6.08 -5.34 -11.54
CA PHE A 220 -4.96 -6.13 -11.02
C PHE A 220 -4.49 -7.18 -12.04
N ARG A 221 -5.43 -7.89 -12.67
CA ARG A 221 -5.16 -8.90 -13.71
C ARG A 221 -4.44 -8.28 -14.92
N LEU A 222 -4.96 -7.18 -15.45
CA LEU A 222 -4.41 -6.41 -16.57
C LEU A 222 -2.98 -5.91 -16.27
N MET A 223 -2.80 -5.23 -15.14
CA MET A 223 -1.49 -4.70 -14.74
C MET A 223 -0.47 -5.84 -14.50
N ARG A 224 -0.87 -6.94 -13.87
CA ARG A 224 0.02 -8.09 -13.68
C ARG A 224 0.40 -8.76 -15.00
N GLN A 225 -0.53 -8.83 -15.96
CA GLN A 225 -0.27 -9.33 -17.31
C GLN A 225 0.74 -8.45 -18.07
N ALA A 226 0.58 -7.12 -18.02
CA ALA A 226 1.51 -6.18 -18.64
C ALA A 226 2.92 -6.27 -18.03
N LEU A 227 3.02 -6.34 -16.70
CA LEU A 227 4.31 -6.48 -16.01
C LEU A 227 4.97 -7.85 -16.23
N ASP A 228 4.19 -8.93 -16.37
CA ASP A 228 4.70 -10.26 -16.74
C ASP A 228 5.30 -10.30 -18.16
N GLN A 229 4.88 -9.41 -19.06
CA GLN A 229 5.53 -9.23 -20.37
C GLN A 229 6.88 -8.51 -20.21
N SER A 230 6.92 -7.41 -19.45
CA SER A 230 8.17 -6.70 -19.14
C SER A 230 9.19 -7.58 -18.41
N GLU A 231 8.75 -8.43 -17.47
CA GLU A 231 9.65 -9.40 -16.79
C GLU A 231 10.34 -10.36 -17.78
N LYS A 232 9.62 -10.82 -18.81
CA LYS A 232 10.16 -11.70 -19.86
C LYS A 232 11.12 -10.94 -20.78
N LYS A 233 10.75 -9.73 -21.23
CA LYS A 233 11.58 -8.87 -22.09
C LYS A 233 12.89 -8.46 -21.40
N LEU A 234 12.81 -8.03 -20.15
CA LEU A 234 13.93 -7.48 -19.38
C LEU A 234 14.75 -8.52 -18.61
N LYS A 235 14.27 -9.77 -18.50
CA LYS A 235 14.92 -10.86 -17.73
C LYS A 235 15.20 -10.47 -16.26
N ARG A 236 14.33 -9.63 -15.71
CA ARG A 236 14.39 -8.98 -14.39
C ARG A 236 13.00 -9.02 -13.76
N ARG A 237 12.88 -9.30 -12.46
CA ARG A 237 11.59 -9.32 -11.75
C ARG A 237 11.05 -7.90 -11.57
N ILE A 238 9.77 -7.68 -11.88
CA ILE A 238 9.06 -6.41 -11.72
C ILE A 238 7.84 -6.66 -10.83
N ALA A 239 7.88 -6.12 -9.61
CA ALA A 239 6.82 -6.36 -8.63
C ALA A 239 5.63 -5.39 -8.80
N LEU A 240 4.43 -5.88 -8.52
CA LEU A 240 3.21 -5.06 -8.48
C LEU A 240 2.81 -4.74 -7.03
N THR A 241 2.47 -3.49 -6.76
CA THR A 241 1.90 -3.00 -5.49
C THR A 241 0.51 -2.38 -5.71
N ASN A 242 -0.41 -2.58 -4.76
CA ASN A 242 -1.64 -1.80 -4.65
C ASN A 242 -2.04 -1.57 -3.17
N TYR A 243 -3.22 -0.99 -2.91
CA TYR A 243 -3.64 -0.42 -1.63
C TYR A 243 -4.85 -1.16 -1.05
N SER A 244 -4.66 -1.92 0.04
CA SER A 244 -5.77 -2.64 0.70
C SER A 244 -6.45 -1.85 1.82
N SER A 245 -5.73 -1.03 2.60
CA SER A 245 -6.27 -0.35 3.79
C SER A 245 -7.54 0.49 3.50
N GLY A 246 -8.69 0.11 4.07
CA GLY A 246 -10.01 0.69 3.81
C GLY A 246 -11.13 -0.24 4.29
N LEU A 247 -12.39 0.10 4.02
CA LEU A 247 -13.55 -0.73 4.39
C LEU A 247 -13.52 -2.11 3.70
N CYS A 248 -13.00 -2.17 2.47
CA CYS A 248 -12.84 -3.40 1.67
C CYS A 248 -11.47 -4.08 1.81
N MET A 249 -10.76 -3.88 2.92
CA MET A 249 -9.40 -4.39 3.13
C MET A 249 -9.27 -5.93 3.06
N PRO A 250 -10.22 -6.73 3.58
CA PRO A 250 -10.33 -8.16 3.26
C PRO A 250 -10.43 -8.46 1.76
N GLU A 251 -11.35 -7.78 1.06
CA GLU A 251 -11.72 -8.11 -0.32
C GLU A 251 -10.60 -7.80 -1.30
N ILE A 252 -9.96 -6.65 -1.15
CA ILE A 252 -8.80 -6.23 -1.95
C ILE A 252 -7.62 -7.20 -1.74
N ALA A 253 -7.46 -7.77 -0.54
CA ALA A 253 -6.44 -8.79 -0.30
C ALA A 253 -6.78 -10.14 -0.95
N VAL A 254 -8.05 -10.55 -1.01
CA VAL A 254 -8.48 -11.74 -1.76
C VAL A 254 -8.25 -11.55 -3.26
N ALA A 255 -8.72 -10.44 -3.84
CA ALA A 255 -8.51 -10.12 -5.26
C ALA A 255 -7.01 -10.03 -5.61
N GLY A 256 -6.23 -9.29 -4.81
CA GLY A 256 -4.77 -9.17 -5.01
C GLY A 256 -4.01 -10.49 -4.82
N ALA A 257 -4.52 -11.41 -4.02
CA ALA A 257 -3.95 -12.75 -3.88
C ALA A 257 -4.22 -13.65 -5.09
N LEU A 258 -5.45 -13.62 -5.63
CA LEU A 258 -5.84 -14.34 -6.84
C LEU A 258 -5.04 -13.88 -8.06
N GLU A 259 -4.96 -12.55 -8.27
CA GLU A 259 -4.23 -11.98 -9.41
C GLU A 259 -2.70 -11.87 -9.18
N GLY A 260 -2.20 -12.36 -8.04
CA GLY A 260 -0.76 -12.52 -7.83
C GLY A 260 0.03 -11.23 -7.56
N ILE A 261 -0.61 -10.20 -6.98
CA ILE A 261 0.04 -8.95 -6.54
C ILE A 261 1.17 -9.24 -5.54
N ASP A 262 2.36 -8.70 -5.80
CA ASP A 262 3.56 -8.92 -4.98
C ASP A 262 3.46 -8.25 -3.59
N TYR A 263 2.97 -7.00 -3.53
CA TYR A 263 2.88 -6.19 -2.31
C TYR A 263 1.49 -5.53 -2.13
N LEU A 264 1.04 -5.35 -0.88
CA LEU A 264 -0.14 -4.54 -0.57
C LEU A 264 0.14 -3.54 0.56
N LEU A 265 -0.26 -2.28 0.40
CA LEU A 265 -0.32 -1.36 1.54
C LEU A 265 -1.46 -1.82 2.46
N ASN A 266 -1.09 -2.15 3.69
CA ASN A 266 -1.92 -2.87 4.65
C ASN A 266 -1.42 -2.54 6.07
N ASP A 267 -2.03 -1.53 6.68
CA ASP A 267 -1.59 -0.93 7.94
C ASP A 267 -2.65 -1.14 9.03
N ALA A 268 -2.23 -1.40 10.27
CA ALA A 268 -3.14 -1.71 11.37
C ALA A 268 -4.03 -0.52 11.78
N MET A 269 -3.62 0.72 11.52
CA MET A 269 -4.22 1.93 12.10
C MET A 269 -4.53 3.02 11.05
N TYR A 270 -4.01 2.94 9.82
CA TYR A 270 -4.26 3.92 8.75
C TYR A 270 -5.75 4.26 8.54
N GLY A 271 -6.61 3.25 8.45
CA GLY A 271 -8.05 3.46 8.22
C GLY A 271 -8.72 4.22 9.36
N ILE A 272 -8.25 4.00 10.58
CA ILE A 272 -8.73 4.66 11.80
C ILE A 272 -8.27 6.12 11.79
N LEU A 273 -6.95 6.34 11.70
CA LEU A 273 -6.35 7.66 11.84
C LEU A 273 -6.68 8.57 10.64
N PHE A 274 -6.42 8.13 9.40
CA PHE A 274 -6.41 9.00 8.21
C PHE A 274 -7.64 8.85 7.30
N ARG A 275 -8.59 7.99 7.67
CA ARG A 275 -9.88 7.81 6.96
C ARG A 275 -11.12 7.81 7.85
N ASP A 276 -10.96 7.83 9.18
CA ASP A 276 -12.09 7.81 10.13
C ASP A 276 -13.04 6.62 9.85
N ILE A 277 -12.44 5.45 9.69
CA ILE A 277 -13.12 4.14 9.75
C ILE A 277 -13.13 3.70 11.21
N ASN A 278 -14.23 3.11 11.67
CA ASN A 278 -14.35 2.66 13.05
C ASN A 278 -13.22 1.69 13.45
N MET A 279 -12.68 1.87 14.66
CA MET A 279 -11.52 1.10 15.11
C MET A 279 -11.79 -0.40 15.27
N LYS A 280 -13.01 -0.81 15.68
CA LYS A 280 -13.38 -2.23 15.79
C LYS A 280 -13.39 -2.86 14.39
N ARG A 281 -14.14 -2.23 13.46
CA ARG A 281 -14.22 -2.59 12.04
C ARG A 281 -12.83 -2.77 11.43
N ASN A 282 -12.00 -1.74 11.49
CA ASN A 282 -10.66 -1.76 10.91
C ASN A 282 -9.74 -2.83 11.54
N PHE A 283 -9.78 -3.02 12.87
CA PHE A 283 -8.92 -4.02 13.52
C PHE A 283 -9.33 -5.48 13.20
N ILE A 284 -10.61 -5.76 12.98
CA ILE A 284 -11.10 -7.06 12.51
C ILE A 284 -10.68 -7.27 11.04
N ASP A 285 -10.95 -6.28 10.19
CA ASP A 285 -10.65 -6.29 8.76
C ASP A 285 -9.16 -6.49 8.44
N GLN A 286 -8.27 -5.74 9.10
CA GLN A 286 -6.81 -5.88 8.88
C GLN A 286 -6.30 -7.27 9.28
N TYR A 287 -6.90 -7.92 10.28
CA TYR A 287 -6.44 -9.24 10.71
C TYR A 287 -6.75 -10.30 9.65
N PHE A 288 -7.99 -10.35 9.16
CA PHE A 288 -8.35 -11.28 8.08
C PHE A 288 -7.58 -10.99 6.79
N SER A 289 -7.48 -9.73 6.40
CA SER A 289 -6.68 -9.29 5.25
C SER A 289 -5.21 -9.76 5.36
N ARG A 290 -4.61 -9.64 6.56
CA ARG A 290 -3.26 -10.14 6.85
C ARG A 290 -3.16 -11.67 6.85
N ARG A 291 -4.19 -12.41 7.27
CA ARG A 291 -4.23 -13.88 7.08
C ARG A 291 -4.14 -14.24 5.60
N ILE A 292 -4.87 -13.54 4.72
CA ILE A 292 -4.80 -13.73 3.25
C ILE A 292 -3.39 -13.37 2.73
N CYS A 293 -2.81 -12.24 3.12
CA CYS A 293 -1.45 -11.87 2.72
C CYS A 293 -0.38 -12.89 3.17
N ALA A 294 -0.49 -13.39 4.40
CA ALA A 294 0.39 -14.43 4.96
C ALA A 294 0.28 -15.73 4.15
N LEU A 295 -0.94 -16.22 3.93
CA LEU A 295 -1.22 -17.43 3.16
C LEU A 295 -0.71 -17.32 1.71
N SER A 296 -0.84 -16.17 1.06
CA SER A 296 -0.54 -16.03 -0.37
C SER A 296 0.90 -15.60 -0.69
N GLY A 297 1.74 -15.33 0.32
CA GLY A 297 3.11 -14.84 0.11
C GLY A 297 3.19 -13.39 -0.36
N ILE A 298 2.19 -12.57 0.00
CA ILE A 298 2.20 -11.12 -0.21
C ILE A 298 3.06 -10.47 0.88
N VAL A 299 3.80 -9.42 0.50
CA VAL A 299 4.50 -8.56 1.46
C VAL A 299 3.61 -7.35 1.77
N ILE A 300 3.24 -7.16 3.03
CA ILE A 300 2.53 -5.94 3.45
C ILE A 300 3.48 -4.77 3.54
N GLN A 301 2.98 -3.58 3.22
CA GLN A 301 3.64 -2.29 3.46
C GLN A 301 2.81 -1.47 4.45
N THR A 302 3.43 -0.90 5.47
CA THR A 302 2.75 -0.05 6.46
C THR A 302 2.82 1.44 6.07
N GLY A 303 2.04 2.28 6.76
CA GLY A 303 1.70 3.64 6.30
C GLY A 303 2.18 4.77 7.21
N GLU A 304 3.33 4.61 7.88
CA GLU A 304 3.82 5.58 8.86
C GLU A 304 4.22 6.96 8.29
N ASP A 305 4.35 7.10 6.96
CA ASP A 305 4.45 8.39 6.25
C ASP A 305 3.35 9.38 6.67
N ASN A 306 2.11 8.90 6.78
CA ASN A 306 0.93 9.70 7.12
C ASN A 306 1.02 10.34 8.53
N TYR A 307 1.83 9.79 9.43
CA TYR A 307 2.06 10.31 10.78
C TYR A 307 3.02 11.51 10.73
N LEU A 308 4.01 11.47 9.83
CA LEU A 308 5.02 12.51 9.66
C LEU A 308 4.49 13.68 8.81
N THR A 309 3.60 13.41 7.85
CA THR A 309 2.89 14.48 7.14
C THR A 309 1.87 15.20 8.03
N THR A 310 1.15 14.45 8.89
CA THR A 310 0.15 15.03 9.82
C THR A 310 0.78 15.76 11.01
N ALA A 311 1.76 15.17 11.69
CA ALA A 311 2.40 15.76 12.87
C ALA A 311 3.65 16.58 12.51
N GLU A 312 4.32 17.13 13.52
CA GLU A 312 5.67 17.70 13.34
C GLU A 312 6.70 16.55 13.41
N ALA A 313 7.26 16.18 12.26
CA ALA A 313 8.20 15.07 12.13
C ALA A 313 9.39 15.16 13.09
N HIS A 314 9.99 16.35 13.25
CA HIS A 314 11.15 16.52 14.13
C HIS A 314 10.83 16.23 15.61
N LYS A 315 9.62 16.56 16.11
CA LYS A 315 9.23 16.31 17.51
C LYS A 315 8.53 14.97 17.74
N SER A 316 7.79 14.45 16.74
CA SER A 316 6.84 13.34 16.95
C SER A 316 7.30 11.99 16.41
N TRP A 317 8.50 11.88 15.81
CA TRP A 317 8.94 10.68 15.09
C TRP A 317 8.93 9.38 15.92
N TYR A 318 9.10 9.44 17.25
CA TYR A 318 8.98 8.25 18.11
C TYR A 318 7.63 7.51 17.98
N GLN A 319 6.58 8.20 17.51
CA GLN A 319 5.27 7.60 17.21
C GLN A 319 5.32 6.66 16.00
N VAL A 320 6.20 6.92 15.01
CA VAL A 320 6.48 6.02 13.87
C VAL A 320 7.06 4.71 14.39
N LEU A 321 8.07 4.78 15.27
CA LEU A 321 8.69 3.58 15.84
C LEU A 321 7.72 2.81 16.76
N ALA A 322 6.85 3.50 17.50
CA ALA A 322 5.77 2.84 18.25
C ALA A 322 4.75 2.15 17.33
N SER A 323 4.39 2.77 16.20
CA SER A 323 3.57 2.14 15.16
C SER A 323 4.25 0.90 14.58
N HIS A 324 5.56 0.96 14.27
CA HIS A 324 6.33 -0.18 13.76
C HIS A 324 6.22 -1.42 14.64
N PHE A 325 6.42 -1.28 15.96
CA PHE A 325 6.31 -2.40 16.88
C PHE A 325 4.88 -2.97 16.96
N ILE A 326 3.85 -2.11 16.91
CA ILE A 326 2.43 -2.53 16.92
C ILE A 326 2.05 -3.23 15.59
N ASN A 327 2.49 -2.70 14.46
CA ASN A 327 2.33 -3.31 13.13
C ASN A 327 3.09 -4.65 13.03
N GLU A 328 4.34 -4.73 13.52
CA GLU A 328 5.11 -5.98 13.61
C GLU A 328 4.35 -7.02 14.44
N ALA A 329 3.86 -6.66 15.62
CA ALA A 329 3.15 -7.57 16.51
C ALA A 329 1.82 -8.06 15.89
N PHE A 330 1.00 -7.18 15.32
CA PHE A 330 -0.24 -7.58 14.64
C PHE A 330 0.05 -8.50 13.44
N ALA A 331 1.01 -8.14 12.59
CA ALA A 331 1.33 -8.95 11.41
C ALA A 331 1.88 -10.34 11.79
N LYS A 332 2.71 -10.44 12.84
CA LYS A 332 3.17 -11.72 13.38
C LYS A 332 2.04 -12.54 13.99
N SER A 333 1.08 -11.91 14.69
CA SER A 333 -0.11 -12.61 15.20
C SER A 333 -0.99 -13.17 14.06
N ALA A 334 -1.07 -12.46 12.93
CA ALA A 334 -1.71 -12.92 11.70
C ALA A 334 -0.82 -13.89 10.88
N GLY A 335 0.34 -14.31 11.39
CA GLY A 335 1.18 -15.35 10.80
C GLY A 335 2.07 -14.90 9.63
N LEU A 336 2.32 -13.60 9.45
CA LEU A 336 3.33 -13.13 8.49
C LEU A 336 4.75 -13.37 9.01
N ALA A 337 5.65 -13.81 8.13
CA ALA A 337 7.09 -13.84 8.42
C ALA A 337 7.72 -12.43 8.34
N ASP A 338 8.85 -12.19 9.01
CA ASP A 338 9.56 -10.90 8.97
C ASP A 338 9.81 -10.37 7.54
N ASN A 339 10.11 -11.25 6.58
CA ASN A 339 10.32 -10.87 5.18
C ASN A 339 9.04 -10.56 4.40
N GLN A 340 7.87 -10.62 5.04
CA GLN A 340 6.59 -10.15 4.53
C GLN A 340 6.13 -8.83 5.17
N ILE A 341 6.89 -8.26 6.11
CA ILE A 341 6.48 -7.07 6.88
C ILE A 341 7.39 -5.90 6.51
N ALA A 342 7.11 -5.23 5.40
CA ALA A 342 7.82 -4.05 4.93
C ALA A 342 7.36 -2.80 5.71
N LEU A 343 7.93 -2.60 6.90
CA LEU A 343 7.64 -1.42 7.71
C LEU A 343 8.06 -0.15 6.95
N GLY A 344 7.18 0.85 6.92
CA GLY A 344 7.35 2.13 6.22
C GLY A 344 7.93 3.21 7.12
N HIS A 345 8.77 4.10 6.59
CA HIS A 345 9.12 5.39 7.21
C HIS A 345 9.45 6.41 6.12
N ALA A 346 9.42 7.70 6.44
CA ALA A 346 9.58 8.78 5.46
C ALA A 346 10.63 9.81 5.91
N HIS A 347 11.17 10.52 4.92
CA HIS A 347 12.15 11.60 5.07
C HIS A 347 11.41 12.95 5.07
N GLU A 348 10.96 13.41 6.24
CA GLU A 348 9.98 14.49 6.38
C GLU A 348 10.28 15.46 7.53
N ILE A 349 11.48 15.41 8.12
CA ILE A 349 11.97 16.55 8.93
C ILE A 349 12.14 17.77 8.02
N ASP A 350 11.66 18.92 8.47
CA ASP A 350 11.80 20.19 7.76
C ASP A 350 13.28 20.43 7.37
N PRO A 351 13.61 20.61 6.07
CA PRO A 351 14.99 20.69 5.62
C PRO A 351 15.73 21.89 6.20
N TRP A 352 15.02 22.95 6.62
CA TRP A 352 15.58 24.19 7.15
C TRP A 352 15.94 24.11 8.65
N ILE A 353 15.63 23.00 9.33
CA ILE A 353 16.12 22.73 10.69
C ILE A 353 17.64 22.45 10.65
N GLU A 354 18.42 23.08 11.52
CA GLU A 354 19.86 22.81 11.68
C GLU A 354 20.09 21.30 11.90
N ASP A 355 20.95 20.69 11.09
CA ASP A 355 21.25 19.24 11.10
C ASP A 355 20.04 18.32 10.82
N SER A 356 19.00 18.81 10.12
CA SER A 356 17.87 18.02 9.57
C SER A 356 18.32 16.67 9.00
N ILE A 357 19.31 16.70 8.10
CA ILE A 357 19.94 15.53 7.45
C ILE A 357 20.53 14.53 8.47
N LEU A 358 21.14 14.99 9.57
CA LEU A 358 21.72 14.11 10.58
C LEU A 358 20.65 13.39 11.41
N TYR A 359 19.54 14.07 11.72
CA TYR A 359 18.42 13.47 12.44
C TYR A 359 17.70 12.44 11.58
N GLU A 360 17.54 12.74 10.29
CA GLU A 360 17.04 11.82 9.27
C GLU A 360 17.91 10.57 9.12
N TRP A 361 19.24 10.72 9.02
CA TRP A 361 20.16 9.58 8.98
C TRP A 361 20.12 8.74 10.27
N ALA A 362 19.96 9.38 11.44
CA ALA A 362 19.81 8.68 12.71
C ALA A 362 18.55 7.81 12.73
N GLN A 363 17.43 8.36 12.27
CA GLN A 363 16.13 7.69 12.21
C GLN A 363 16.12 6.56 11.17
N ALA A 364 16.66 6.80 9.97
CA ALA A 364 16.77 5.77 8.94
C ALA A 364 17.67 4.60 9.36
N GLN A 365 18.78 4.87 10.05
CA GLN A 365 19.65 3.83 10.62
C GLN A 365 18.95 3.08 11.78
N LEU A 366 18.20 3.77 12.62
CA LEU A 366 17.48 3.21 13.77
C LEU A 366 16.51 2.10 13.35
N VAL A 367 15.68 2.36 12.33
CA VAL A 367 14.75 1.36 11.78
C VAL A 367 15.49 0.09 11.31
N ARG A 368 16.66 0.25 10.66
CA ARG A 368 17.46 -0.90 10.15
C ARG A 368 18.17 -1.69 11.24
N GLU A 369 18.53 -1.08 12.38
CA GLU A 369 19.13 -1.78 13.52
C GLU A 369 18.12 -2.48 14.44
N ILE A 370 16.87 -2.00 14.47
CA ILE A 370 15.76 -2.60 15.22
C ILE A 370 15.11 -3.75 14.43
N PHE A 371 14.87 -3.56 13.14
CA PHE A 371 14.14 -4.48 12.26
C PHE A 371 15.01 -5.07 11.13
N PRO A 372 16.16 -5.71 11.42
CA PRO A 372 17.17 -6.05 10.40
C PRO A 372 16.69 -7.06 9.35
N ARG A 373 15.72 -7.93 9.68
CA ARG A 373 15.15 -8.95 8.77
C ARG A 373 13.97 -8.46 7.94
N ASN A 374 13.39 -7.32 8.30
CA ASN A 374 12.26 -6.72 7.60
C ASN A 374 12.74 -5.99 6.33
N PRO A 375 12.01 -6.08 5.20
CA PRO A 375 12.33 -5.36 3.97
C PRO A 375 11.80 -3.92 4.05
N ILE A 376 12.52 -3.07 4.78
CA ILE A 376 12.06 -1.72 5.13
C ILE A 376 11.84 -0.85 3.88
N LYS A 377 10.69 -0.16 3.86
CA LYS A 377 10.28 0.82 2.86
C LYS A 377 10.61 2.22 3.37
N PHE A 378 11.45 2.93 2.63
CA PHE A 378 11.77 4.33 2.88
C PHE A 378 11.10 5.21 1.82
N MET A 379 10.53 6.32 2.26
CA MET A 379 9.61 7.16 1.48
C MET A 379 10.08 8.63 1.45
N PRO A 380 9.85 9.34 0.33
CA PRO A 380 10.50 10.61 0.03
C PRO A 380 9.90 11.76 0.84
N PRO A 381 10.55 12.94 0.84
CA PRO A 381 9.93 14.17 1.28
C PRO A 381 8.76 14.55 0.36
N THR A 382 7.65 14.95 0.98
CA THR A 382 6.45 15.47 0.31
C THR A 382 6.00 16.79 0.94
N LYS A 383 5.92 16.86 2.27
CA LYS A 383 5.35 18.00 3.03
C LYS A 383 6.12 19.31 2.84
N HIS A 384 7.44 19.22 2.67
CA HIS A 384 8.34 20.37 2.56
C HIS A 384 8.82 20.64 1.12
N LYS A 385 8.16 20.06 0.11
CA LYS A 385 8.39 20.40 -1.31
C LYS A 385 7.50 21.56 -1.74
N THR A 386 7.94 22.27 -2.78
CA THR A 386 7.25 23.44 -3.35
C THR A 386 7.35 23.40 -4.88
N GLY A 387 6.94 24.48 -5.56
CA GLY A 387 7.19 24.64 -7.00
C GLY A 387 8.68 24.72 -7.40
N ASP A 388 9.62 24.82 -6.45
CA ASP A 388 11.05 24.71 -6.75
C ASP A 388 11.44 23.25 -7.03
N ILE A 389 11.38 22.89 -8.32
CA ILE A 389 11.81 21.59 -8.83
C ILE A 389 13.32 21.35 -8.68
N PHE A 390 14.15 22.39 -8.61
CA PHE A 390 15.61 22.25 -8.51
C PHE A 390 16.01 21.88 -7.09
N PHE A 391 15.46 22.60 -6.10
CA PHE A 391 15.59 22.22 -4.69
C PHE A 391 14.97 20.85 -4.43
N SER A 392 13.76 20.58 -4.94
CA SER A 392 13.08 19.29 -4.73
C SER A 392 13.86 18.11 -5.32
N TYR A 393 14.51 18.28 -6.49
CA TYR A 393 15.37 17.25 -7.08
C TYR A 393 16.69 17.03 -6.31
N LEU A 394 17.27 18.08 -5.74
CA LEU A 394 18.42 17.98 -4.83
C LEU A 394 18.04 17.27 -3.52
N TYR A 395 16.88 17.61 -2.96
CA TYR A 395 16.34 17.03 -1.73
C TYR A 395 16.07 15.52 -1.91
N ASP A 396 15.48 15.11 -3.04
CA ASP A 396 15.34 13.70 -3.41
C ASP A 396 16.71 13.00 -3.56
N GLY A 397 17.76 13.71 -3.96
CA GLY A 397 19.14 13.22 -3.99
C GLY A 397 19.70 12.92 -2.59
N LEU A 398 19.43 13.79 -1.61
CA LEU A 398 19.83 13.59 -0.20
C LEU A 398 19.04 12.45 0.46
N PHE A 399 17.75 12.34 0.17
CA PHE A 399 16.90 11.21 0.53
C PHE A 399 17.43 9.87 -0.04
N ASN A 400 17.78 9.84 -1.33
CA ASN A 400 18.41 8.68 -1.97
C ASN A 400 19.74 8.31 -1.30
N LEU A 401 20.54 9.30 -0.88
CA LEU A 401 21.81 9.09 -0.18
C LEU A 401 21.61 8.49 1.22
N ALA A 402 20.62 8.99 1.97
CA ALA A 402 20.22 8.40 3.25
C ALA A 402 19.77 6.94 3.10
N GLY A 403 19.03 6.64 2.02
CA GLY A 403 18.57 5.30 1.67
C GLY A 403 19.68 4.27 1.49
N ILE A 404 20.68 4.59 0.66
CA ILE A 404 21.84 3.70 0.42
C ILE A 404 22.80 3.66 1.62
N MET A 405 23.06 4.78 2.31
CA MET A 405 23.98 4.82 3.46
C MET A 405 23.49 3.98 4.64
N THR A 406 22.17 3.94 4.88
CA THR A 406 21.58 3.18 5.99
C THR A 406 21.14 1.76 5.58
N GLY A 407 21.15 1.44 4.29
CA GLY A 407 20.81 0.12 3.74
C GLY A 407 19.32 -0.20 3.82
N GLN A 408 18.50 0.73 3.33
CA GLN A 408 17.06 0.53 3.13
C GLN A 408 16.82 -0.51 2.02
N ASN A 409 15.70 -1.23 2.07
CA ASN A 409 15.44 -2.35 1.15
C ASN A 409 14.58 -1.93 -0.05
N ILE A 410 13.61 -1.06 0.18
CA ILE A 410 12.69 -0.52 -0.83
C ILE A 410 12.74 1.00 -0.71
N GLN A 411 13.12 1.69 -1.79
CA GLN A 411 13.07 3.15 -1.87
C GLN A 411 11.89 3.52 -2.77
N LEU A 412 10.82 4.09 -2.20
CA LEU A 412 9.86 4.87 -3.00
C LEU A 412 10.61 6.11 -3.46
N LEU A 413 10.83 6.24 -4.76
CA LEU A 413 11.57 7.39 -5.29
C LEU A 413 10.66 8.63 -5.28
N GLY A 414 11.16 9.74 -4.77
CA GLY A 414 10.46 11.02 -4.80
C GLY A 414 10.45 11.65 -6.19
N MET A 415 9.48 12.52 -6.42
CA MET A 415 9.37 13.31 -7.64
C MET A 415 9.73 14.77 -7.33
N HIS A 416 10.42 15.43 -8.25
CA HIS A 416 10.69 16.87 -8.11
C HIS A 416 9.43 17.71 -8.38
N SER A 417 8.44 17.12 -9.05
CA SER A 417 7.10 17.66 -9.34
C SER A 417 6.04 17.33 -8.28
N GLU A 418 6.41 16.72 -7.14
CA GLU A 418 5.48 16.20 -6.11
C GLU A 418 4.43 17.23 -5.64
N ALA A 419 4.86 18.48 -5.46
CA ALA A 419 4.01 19.58 -5.00
C ALA A 419 3.29 20.33 -6.14
N ILE A 420 3.27 19.75 -7.36
CA ILE A 420 2.77 20.40 -8.58
C ILE A 420 1.73 19.52 -9.29
N HIS A 421 2.03 18.25 -9.58
CA HIS A 421 1.13 17.35 -10.31
C HIS A 421 1.49 15.86 -10.14
N ASN A 422 0.55 14.97 -10.48
CA ASN A 422 0.85 13.53 -10.63
C ASN A 422 2.04 13.35 -11.62
N PRO A 423 2.98 12.44 -11.33
CA PRO A 423 4.25 12.40 -12.06
C PRO A 423 4.08 11.93 -13.50
N PHE A 424 4.63 12.71 -14.43
CA PHE A 424 4.72 12.36 -15.84
C PHE A 424 5.85 11.33 -16.11
N VAL A 425 5.97 10.89 -17.36
CA VAL A 425 6.97 9.88 -17.78
C VAL A 425 8.39 10.41 -17.60
N GLN A 426 8.64 11.68 -17.94
CA GLN A 426 9.92 12.35 -17.75
C GLN A 426 10.29 12.53 -16.27
N ASP A 427 9.31 12.74 -15.40
CA ASP A 427 9.53 12.92 -13.95
C ASP A 427 10.07 11.64 -13.33
N ARG A 428 9.41 10.51 -13.63
CA ARG A 428 9.88 9.16 -13.26
C ARG A 428 11.25 8.85 -13.85
N PHE A 429 11.52 9.24 -15.10
CA PHE A 429 12.82 9.05 -15.73
C PHE A 429 13.94 9.84 -15.00
N LEU A 430 13.71 11.11 -14.66
CA LEU A 430 14.66 11.93 -13.91
C LEU A 430 14.85 11.39 -12.48
N SER A 431 13.78 10.97 -11.81
CA SER A 431 13.83 10.34 -10.48
C SER A 431 14.63 9.03 -10.49
N LEU A 432 14.39 8.14 -11.47
CA LEU A 432 15.16 6.92 -11.70
C LEU A 432 16.63 7.23 -12.03
N LYS A 433 16.91 8.28 -12.82
CA LYS A 433 18.27 8.73 -13.16
C LYS A 433 19.04 9.22 -11.92
N ASN A 434 18.39 9.99 -11.05
CA ASN A 434 18.93 10.44 -9.75
C ASN A 434 19.29 9.23 -8.86
N ALA A 435 18.32 8.36 -8.57
CA ALA A 435 18.52 7.18 -7.74
C ALA A 435 19.60 6.23 -8.31
N ASN A 436 19.64 6.02 -9.63
CA ASN A 436 20.68 5.20 -10.27
C ASN A 436 22.09 5.80 -10.17
N TYR A 437 22.23 7.13 -10.21
CA TYR A 437 23.50 7.79 -9.96
C TYR A 437 23.94 7.61 -8.51
N ILE A 438 23.08 7.94 -7.53
CA ILE A 438 23.39 7.90 -6.10
C ILE A 438 23.69 6.46 -5.63
N PHE A 439 22.84 5.48 -5.96
CA PHE A 439 23.04 4.08 -5.55
C PHE A 439 24.29 3.44 -6.17
N ARG A 440 24.76 3.96 -7.32
CA ARG A 440 26.02 3.53 -7.93
C ARG A 440 27.23 4.20 -7.28
N GLY A 441 27.17 5.52 -7.03
CA GLY A 441 28.27 6.30 -6.45
C GLY A 441 28.52 6.00 -4.98
N ALA A 442 27.45 5.90 -4.18
CA ALA A 442 27.50 5.67 -2.73
C ALA A 442 27.32 4.20 -2.33
N LYS A 443 27.56 3.25 -3.24
CA LYS A 443 27.20 1.83 -3.10
C LYS A 443 27.69 1.17 -1.79
N SER A 444 28.95 1.41 -1.39
CA SER A 444 29.56 0.88 -0.16
C SER A 444 29.62 1.90 0.98
N LEU A 445 28.90 3.02 0.89
CA LEU A 445 28.92 4.06 1.92
C LEU A 445 28.32 3.57 3.26
N GLN A 446 27.46 2.54 3.22
CA GLN A 446 27.01 1.84 4.42
C GLN A 446 28.15 1.09 5.14
N GLU A 447 29.15 0.63 4.41
CA GLU A 447 30.25 -0.20 4.93
C GLU A 447 31.36 0.70 5.50
N GLU A 448 31.66 1.82 4.83
CA GLU A 448 32.73 2.75 5.20
C GLU A 448 32.36 3.74 6.32
N ILE A 449 31.11 4.24 6.39
CA ILE A 449 30.74 5.26 7.40
C ILE A 449 30.44 4.64 8.76
N LEU A 450 31.20 5.05 9.78
CA LEU A 450 30.87 4.90 11.19
C LEU A 450 30.34 6.22 11.77
N PHE A 451 29.39 6.13 12.68
CA PHE A 451 28.89 7.29 13.43
C PHE A 451 29.62 7.42 14.77
N GLN A 452 29.89 8.66 15.19
CA GLN A 452 30.42 8.92 16.54
C GLN A 452 29.41 8.44 17.59
N SER A 453 29.81 7.51 18.47
CA SER A 453 28.92 6.83 19.42
C SER A 453 28.16 7.78 20.36
N ASN A 454 28.72 8.98 20.60
CA ASN A 454 28.15 10.05 21.41
C ASN A 454 27.80 11.32 20.61
N GLY A 455 27.89 11.29 19.27
CA GLY A 455 27.54 12.42 18.39
C GLY A 455 26.03 12.62 18.22
N LYS A 456 25.62 13.71 17.53
CA LYS A 456 24.19 14.08 17.33
C LYS A 456 23.35 12.90 16.81
N ILE A 457 23.84 12.19 15.79
CA ILE A 457 23.18 11.00 15.19
C ILE A 457 22.90 9.89 16.22
N ALA A 458 23.94 9.41 16.91
CA ALA A 458 23.82 8.27 17.82
C ALA A 458 22.96 8.59 19.06
N ARG A 459 23.05 9.82 19.58
CA ARG A 459 22.16 10.29 20.66
C ARG A 459 20.70 10.36 20.21
N ARG A 460 20.43 10.90 19.03
CA ARG A 460 19.06 10.96 18.45
C ARG A 460 18.45 9.57 18.25
N GLY A 461 19.25 8.62 17.77
CA GLY A 461 18.80 7.22 17.59
C GLY A 461 18.33 6.59 18.90
N ARG A 462 19.04 6.84 20.01
CA ARG A 462 18.66 6.36 21.34
C ARG A 462 17.43 7.10 21.89
N GLN A 463 17.39 8.43 21.81
CA GLN A 463 16.24 9.25 22.20
C GLN A 463 14.91 8.77 21.60
N MET A 464 14.89 8.47 20.29
CA MET A 464 13.66 8.00 19.62
C MET A 464 13.21 6.62 20.09
N LEU A 465 14.15 5.76 20.56
CA LEU A 465 13.84 4.48 21.19
C LEU A 465 13.35 4.66 22.64
N ASP A 466 13.90 5.61 23.39
CA ASP A 466 13.44 6.00 24.74
C ASP A 466 11.99 6.48 24.73
N GLU A 467 11.69 7.44 23.86
CA GLU A 467 10.36 8.03 23.72
C GLU A 467 9.33 7.01 23.18
N ALA A 468 9.73 6.13 22.26
CA ALA A 468 8.87 5.04 21.78
C ALA A 468 8.58 4.01 22.89
N ALA A 469 9.57 3.65 23.71
CA ALA A 469 9.39 2.76 24.86
C ALA A 469 8.41 3.36 25.89
N ILE A 470 8.53 4.66 26.19
CA ILE A 470 7.63 5.39 27.08
C ILE A 470 6.21 5.42 26.52
N LEU A 471 6.04 5.72 25.22
CA LEU A 471 4.74 5.72 24.56
C LEU A 471 4.08 4.33 24.59
N LEU A 472 4.81 3.27 24.21
CA LEU A 472 4.30 1.90 24.27
C LEU A 472 3.94 1.49 25.71
N LYS A 473 4.73 1.89 26.71
CA LYS A 473 4.44 1.64 28.14
C LYS A 473 3.14 2.30 28.59
N LYS A 474 2.88 3.54 28.13
CA LYS A 474 1.64 4.29 28.37
C LYS A 474 0.43 3.64 27.67
N ILE A 475 0.55 3.27 26.40
CA ILE A 475 -0.53 2.60 25.63
C ILE A 475 -0.88 1.25 26.27
N ARG A 476 0.13 0.45 26.64
CA ARG A 476 -0.07 -0.82 27.36
C ARG A 476 -0.88 -0.67 28.65
N GLY A 477 -0.71 0.45 29.36
CA GLY A 477 -1.45 0.75 30.59
C GLY A 477 -2.88 1.27 30.39
N ARG A 478 -3.24 1.74 29.18
CA ARG A 478 -4.58 2.30 28.86
C ARG A 478 -5.40 1.43 27.90
N GLY A 479 -4.76 0.55 27.14
CA GLY A 479 -5.35 -0.16 26.01
C GLY A 479 -5.28 0.65 24.71
N LEU A 480 -5.10 -0.05 23.58
CA LEU A 480 -4.88 0.59 22.27
C LEU A 480 -6.02 1.52 21.85
N LEU A 481 -7.27 1.04 21.98
CA LEU A 481 -8.47 1.77 21.57
C LEU A 481 -8.59 3.10 22.34
N LYS A 482 -8.32 3.09 23.66
CA LYS A 482 -8.34 4.30 24.49
C LYS A 482 -7.21 5.27 24.15
N ALA A 483 -6.02 4.75 23.85
CA ALA A 483 -4.92 5.61 23.43
C ALA A 483 -5.19 6.31 22.08
N ILE A 484 -5.87 5.65 21.14
CA ILE A 484 -6.31 6.26 19.87
C ILE A 484 -7.39 7.32 20.11
N GLU A 485 -8.36 7.04 20.99
CA GLU A 485 -9.40 8.02 21.37
C GLU A 485 -8.81 9.27 22.05
N GLU A 486 -7.75 9.10 22.84
CA GLU A 486 -7.02 10.20 23.49
C GLU A 486 -6.06 10.96 22.56
N GLY A 487 -5.80 10.45 21.34
CA GLY A 487 -4.93 11.11 20.34
C GLY A 487 -3.44 10.76 20.46
N ALA A 488 -3.09 9.57 20.95
CA ALA A 488 -1.70 9.14 21.18
C ALA A 488 -0.86 8.92 19.90
N PHE A 489 -1.46 9.02 18.71
CA PHE A 489 -0.81 8.85 17.41
C PHE A 489 -1.21 9.98 16.46
N ALA A 490 -0.22 10.60 15.80
CA ALA A 490 -0.38 11.72 14.87
C ALA A 490 -1.18 12.92 15.41
N ASN A 491 -1.37 13.01 16.73
CA ASN A 491 -2.32 13.90 17.42
C ASN A 491 -3.80 13.72 17.01
N VAL A 492 -4.16 12.61 16.34
CA VAL A 492 -5.49 12.36 15.79
C VAL A 492 -6.36 11.55 16.77
N LYS A 493 -7.51 12.11 17.16
CA LYS A 493 -8.51 11.46 18.02
C LYS A 493 -9.59 10.75 17.21
N ARG A 494 -10.01 9.55 17.64
CA ARG A 494 -11.15 8.78 17.07
C ARG A 494 -11.91 8.08 18.19
N GLY A 495 -13.22 8.30 18.31
CA GLY A 495 -14.05 7.65 19.35
C GLY A 495 -14.28 6.16 19.08
N MET A 496 -14.40 5.34 20.13
CA MET A 496 -14.53 3.87 19.96
C MET A 496 -15.84 3.43 19.26
N GLU A 497 -16.90 4.21 19.46
CA GLU A 497 -18.23 4.01 18.86
C GLU A 497 -18.51 4.99 17.69
N ALA A 498 -17.46 5.60 17.14
CA ALA A 498 -17.53 6.56 16.03
C ALA A 498 -16.72 6.10 14.81
N GLY A 499 -16.80 6.86 13.72
CA GLY A 499 -16.20 6.50 12.44
C GLY A 499 -17.03 5.47 11.65
N LYS A 500 -16.70 5.34 10.37
CA LYS A 500 -17.52 4.65 9.35
C LYS A 500 -17.37 3.13 9.42
N GLY A 501 -18.41 2.36 9.07
CA GLY A 501 -18.31 0.91 8.96
C GLY A 501 -18.58 0.13 10.25
N LEU A 502 -18.99 0.79 11.34
CA LEU A 502 -19.27 0.16 12.65
C LEU A 502 -20.53 -0.70 12.60
N GLU A 503 -21.55 -0.21 11.90
CA GLU A 503 -22.80 -0.92 11.57
C GLU A 503 -22.56 -2.25 10.83
N GLY A 504 -21.44 -2.36 10.11
CA GLY A 504 -21.00 -3.57 9.44
C GLY A 504 -20.16 -4.53 10.31
N VAL A 505 -20.16 -4.40 11.64
CA VAL A 505 -19.46 -5.28 12.59
C VAL A 505 -20.45 -6.14 13.37
N LEU A 506 -20.23 -7.45 13.41
CA LEU A 506 -21.12 -8.40 14.07
C LEU A 506 -20.36 -9.31 15.04
N GLU A 507 -20.95 -9.65 16.19
CA GLU A 507 -20.47 -10.80 16.98
C GLU A 507 -20.85 -12.12 16.27
N LYS A 508 -19.96 -13.10 16.33
CA LYS A 508 -20.16 -14.43 15.76
C LYS A 508 -21.04 -15.29 16.68
N ASP A 509 -22.02 -15.96 16.10
CA ASP A 509 -22.78 -17.02 16.75
C ASP A 509 -21.88 -18.20 17.12
N ARG A 510 -22.35 -19.02 18.07
CA ARG A 510 -21.71 -20.31 18.39
C ARG A 510 -21.57 -21.23 17.17
N ASP A 511 -22.51 -21.10 16.23
CA ASP A 511 -22.60 -21.87 15.00
C ASP A 511 -22.07 -21.10 13.77
N TYR A 512 -21.24 -20.05 13.98
CA TYR A 512 -20.61 -19.30 12.89
C TYR A 512 -19.76 -20.22 12.01
N TYR A 513 -20.11 -20.28 10.73
CA TYR A 513 -19.52 -21.22 9.78
C TYR A 513 -18.66 -20.51 8.72
N THR A 514 -17.48 -21.06 8.49
CA THR A 514 -16.62 -20.69 7.35
C THR A 514 -15.81 -21.91 6.88
N PRO A 515 -15.71 -22.17 5.55
CA PRO A 515 -14.86 -23.22 5.01
C PRO A 515 -13.37 -22.95 5.26
N MET A 516 -12.99 -21.72 5.60
CA MET A 516 -11.60 -21.32 5.86
C MET A 516 -11.06 -21.82 7.22
N LYS A 517 -11.86 -22.51 8.05
CA LYS A 517 -11.52 -22.98 9.42
C LYS A 517 -10.06 -23.42 9.62
N ASP A 518 -9.55 -24.34 8.80
CA ASP A 518 -8.18 -24.89 8.92
C ASP A 518 -7.07 -23.89 8.56
N TYR A 519 -7.41 -22.89 7.75
CA TYR A 519 -6.53 -21.81 7.29
C TYR A 519 -6.57 -20.57 8.18
N LEU A 520 -7.49 -20.48 9.16
CA LEU A 520 -7.55 -19.36 10.10
C LEU A 520 -6.46 -19.46 11.19
N ALA A 521 -6.03 -20.67 11.54
CA ALA A 521 -4.98 -20.90 12.54
C ALA A 521 -3.57 -20.48 12.04
N PRO A 522 -2.72 -19.79 12.84
CA PRO A 522 -1.38 -19.34 12.44
C PRO A 522 -0.36 -20.42 12.03
N LYS A 523 -0.73 -21.70 12.01
CA LYS A 523 0.16 -22.84 11.72
C LYS A 523 0.33 -23.16 10.24
N GLN A 524 -0.45 -22.53 9.35
CA GLN A 524 -0.32 -22.71 7.90
C GLN A 524 0.16 -21.43 7.21
N GLN A 525 1.33 -21.51 6.56
CA GLN A 525 1.79 -20.61 5.51
C GLN A 525 1.89 -21.43 4.21
N LEU A 526 1.50 -20.89 3.06
CA LEU A 526 1.95 -21.45 1.79
C LEU A 526 3.34 -20.86 1.51
N GLU A 527 4.32 -21.70 1.18
CA GLU A 527 5.73 -21.31 1.05
C GLU A 527 6.00 -20.38 -0.15
N GLY A 528 5.63 -19.08 -0.08
CA GLY A 528 5.66 -18.16 -1.23
C GLY A 528 6.39 -16.82 -1.06
N ALA A 529 6.75 -16.44 0.17
CA ALA A 529 7.28 -15.09 0.45
C ALA A 529 8.61 -14.78 -0.30
N PRO A 530 8.77 -13.59 -0.91
CA PRO A 530 9.96 -13.26 -1.69
C PRO A 530 11.24 -13.23 -0.83
N ARG A 531 12.32 -13.78 -1.38
CA ARG A 531 13.65 -13.81 -0.74
C ARG A 531 14.42 -12.54 -1.11
N PHE A 532 14.38 -11.53 -0.23
CA PHE A 532 15.10 -10.27 -0.44
C PHE A 532 16.62 -10.48 -0.48
N PRO A 533 17.33 -9.90 -1.47
CA PRO A 533 18.80 -9.89 -1.47
C PRO A 533 19.32 -9.00 -0.33
N GLY A 534 20.37 -9.47 0.36
CA GLY A 534 21.02 -8.77 1.48
C GLY A 534 21.08 -9.56 2.79
N GLY A 535 20.13 -10.47 3.05
CA GLY A 535 20.01 -11.20 4.32
C GLY A 535 21.13 -12.19 4.70
N ARG A 536 22.28 -12.20 4.00
CA ARG A 536 23.40 -13.13 4.26
C ARG A 536 24.46 -12.61 5.23
N GLN A 537 24.63 -11.29 5.39
CA GLN A 537 25.65 -10.71 6.29
C GLN A 537 25.44 -11.21 7.75
N ALA A 538 24.22 -11.08 8.27
CA ALA A 538 23.85 -11.39 9.66
C ALA A 538 23.89 -12.89 10.04
N LEU A 539 24.22 -13.78 9.11
CA LEU A 539 24.27 -15.24 9.31
C LEU A 539 25.67 -15.78 9.62
N ARG A 540 26.73 -14.99 9.48
CA ARG A 540 28.10 -15.37 9.86
C ARG A 540 28.42 -15.05 11.32
N ASP A 541 28.05 -13.85 11.78
CA ASP A 541 28.40 -13.28 13.08
C ASP A 541 27.88 -14.07 14.31
N ARG A 542 27.08 -15.13 14.11
CA ARG A 542 26.56 -16.03 15.18
C ARG A 542 27.25 -17.40 15.26
N ARG A 543 28.33 -17.66 14.50
CA ARG A 543 29.09 -18.93 14.57
C ARG A 543 30.54 -18.79 15.08
N SER A 544 30.94 -17.60 15.51
CA SER A 544 32.30 -17.28 15.97
C SER A 544 32.25 -16.45 17.26
N GLY A 545 31.54 -16.97 18.26
CA GLY A 545 31.22 -16.26 19.51
C GLY A 545 30.58 -17.19 20.54
N GLY A 546 31.23 -18.33 20.80
CA GLY A 546 30.81 -19.32 21.78
C GLY A 546 32.04 -19.95 22.42
N ASP A 547 32.46 -19.38 23.55
CA ASP A 547 33.51 -19.95 24.40
C ASP A 547 32.88 -21.06 25.26
N ASP A 548 33.31 -22.31 25.08
CA ASP A 548 32.81 -23.48 25.83
C ASP A 548 33.98 -24.11 26.60
N SER A 549 34.35 -23.43 27.68
CA SER A 549 35.47 -23.75 28.56
C SER A 549 35.16 -24.94 29.48
N ARG A 550 35.05 -26.14 28.89
CA ARG A 550 34.80 -27.40 29.63
C ARG A 550 36.03 -28.30 29.74
N VAL A 551 36.49 -28.37 31.00
CA VAL A 551 37.49 -29.27 31.62
C VAL A 551 37.76 -30.59 30.87
N ARG A 552 39.05 -30.88 30.66
CA ARG A 552 39.54 -32.21 30.25
C ARG A 552 39.75 -33.12 31.47
N GLU A 553 39.28 -34.36 31.39
CA GLU A 553 39.78 -35.48 32.19
C GLU A 553 39.92 -36.76 31.35
N GLY A 554 40.83 -37.65 31.76
CA GLY A 554 40.62 -39.10 31.63
C GLY A 554 41.11 -39.86 30.39
N ARG A 555 42.37 -40.33 30.45
CA ARG A 555 42.88 -41.62 29.87
C ARG A 555 42.99 -41.69 28.31
N ARG A 556 44.13 -42.08 27.72
CA ARG A 556 44.80 -43.41 27.64
C ARG A 556 43.92 -44.46 26.91
N SER A 557 44.37 -45.23 25.90
CA SER A 557 45.75 -45.48 25.39
C SER A 557 45.79 -46.37 24.12
N ARG A 558 47.00 -46.51 23.49
CA ARG A 558 47.45 -47.60 22.54
C ARG A 558 46.83 -47.56 21.11
N GLU A 559 47.41 -48.12 20.04
CA GLU A 559 48.74 -48.75 19.78
C GLU A 559 49.08 -48.77 18.26
N ARG A 560 50.38 -48.71 17.88
CA ARG A 560 51.03 -49.25 16.62
C ARG A 560 50.50 -48.74 15.24
N ALA A 561 51.23 -48.80 14.11
CA ALA A 561 52.58 -49.27 13.78
C ALA A 561 53.27 -48.39 12.70
N MET A 562 54.58 -48.57 12.56
CA MET A 562 55.45 -48.24 11.38
C MET A 562 55.78 -49.57 10.64
N PRO A 563 56.48 -49.64 9.47
CA PRO A 563 57.41 -48.65 8.90
C PRO A 563 57.52 -48.50 7.34
N SER A 564 58.23 -47.44 6.90
CA SER A 564 59.24 -47.36 5.79
C SER A 564 58.98 -48.02 4.41
N ARG A 565 59.25 -47.41 3.24
CA ARG A 565 60.54 -46.89 2.66
C ARG A 565 60.23 -46.16 1.33
N GLU A 566 61.15 -45.57 0.53
CA GLU A 566 62.41 -44.80 0.66
C GLU A 566 62.99 -44.65 -0.79
N ARG A 567 63.74 -43.57 -1.11
CA ARG A 567 64.64 -43.35 -2.30
C ARG A 567 64.04 -42.96 -3.68
N GLY A 568 64.75 -42.04 -4.36
CA GLY A 568 64.89 -41.95 -5.84
C GLY A 568 66.31 -42.40 -6.24
N PRO A 569 67.07 -41.78 -7.19
CA PRO A 569 66.73 -40.91 -8.34
C PRO A 569 67.42 -41.34 -9.67
N ARG A 570 67.19 -40.64 -10.81
CA ARG A 570 67.96 -40.57 -12.10
C ARG A 570 67.32 -39.46 -13.00
N ARG A 571 67.96 -38.63 -13.85
CA ARG A 571 69.04 -38.72 -14.88
C ARG A 571 68.65 -39.52 -16.17
N SER A 572 68.95 -39.14 -17.42
CA SER A 572 69.31 -37.86 -18.10
C SER A 572 69.64 -38.05 -19.61
N SER A 573 69.06 -37.29 -20.56
CA SER A 573 69.44 -37.15 -22.00
C SER A 573 68.47 -36.16 -22.69
N GLU A 574 68.76 -35.13 -23.50
CA GLU A 574 69.70 -34.81 -24.60
C GLU A 574 68.93 -34.50 -25.93
N ARG A 575 69.01 -33.23 -26.38
CA ARG A 575 69.03 -32.67 -27.77
C ARG A 575 68.07 -33.25 -28.85
N ASN A 576 67.33 -32.41 -29.59
CA ASN A 576 67.86 -31.70 -30.77
C ASN A 576 66.90 -30.64 -31.37
N ARG A 577 67.45 -29.64 -32.09
CA ARG A 577 66.84 -28.72 -33.11
C ARG A 577 65.55 -27.92 -32.75
N GLY A 578 65.38 -26.64 -33.05
CA GLY A 578 66.29 -25.62 -33.59
C GLY A 578 65.72 -24.80 -34.76
N ARG A 579 65.11 -23.63 -34.48
CA ARG A 579 65.00 -22.46 -35.39
C ARG A 579 64.69 -21.17 -34.59
N LEU A 580 64.93 -20.02 -35.21
CA LEU A 580 65.05 -18.66 -34.63
C LEU A 580 64.03 -17.70 -35.29
N PRO A 581 63.92 -16.40 -34.89
CA PRO A 581 64.09 -15.79 -33.55
C PRO A 581 62.90 -14.87 -33.15
N GLY A 582 62.88 -14.39 -31.90
CA GLY A 582 62.08 -13.22 -31.49
C GLY A 582 62.97 -11.98 -31.25
N PRO A 583 62.44 -10.75 -31.38
CA PRO A 583 63.21 -9.52 -31.12
C PRO A 583 63.48 -9.30 -29.60
N PRO A 584 64.56 -8.57 -29.24
CA PRO A 584 65.02 -8.43 -27.86
C PRO A 584 64.25 -7.38 -27.04
N PRO A 585 64.30 -7.45 -25.69
CA PRO A 585 63.66 -6.47 -24.80
C PRO A 585 64.40 -5.11 -24.79
N ARG A 586 63.71 -4.07 -24.29
CA ARG A 586 64.32 -2.76 -23.93
C ARG A 586 64.07 -2.43 -22.45
N PRO A 587 64.97 -1.65 -21.80
CA PRO A 587 65.04 -1.54 -20.35
C PRO A 587 64.16 -0.44 -19.75
N VAL A 588 64.04 -0.47 -18.42
CA VAL A 588 63.46 0.59 -17.57
C VAL A 588 64.37 1.82 -17.55
N SER A 589 63.79 3.03 -17.51
CA SER A 589 64.51 4.30 -17.32
C SER A 589 63.82 5.23 -16.31
N SER A 590 64.64 5.90 -15.50
CA SER A 590 64.25 6.84 -14.44
C SER A 590 63.82 8.22 -14.98
N PRO A 591 63.12 9.07 -14.20
CA PRO A 591 62.60 10.35 -14.67
C PRO A 591 63.68 11.47 -14.79
N PRO A 592 63.51 12.43 -15.72
CA PRO A 592 64.36 13.61 -15.87
C PRO A 592 64.00 14.77 -14.88
N PRO A 593 64.87 15.79 -14.72
CA PRO A 593 64.83 16.74 -13.60
C PRO A 593 64.08 18.07 -13.88
N ALA A 594 64.02 18.96 -12.87
CA ALA A 594 63.32 20.24 -12.90
C ALA A 594 64.21 21.46 -12.60
N ALA A 595 63.95 22.58 -13.29
CA ALA A 595 64.36 23.97 -12.97
C ALA A 595 63.63 24.96 -13.92
N PRO A 596 63.57 26.28 -13.65
CA PRO A 596 63.96 27.02 -12.43
C PRO A 596 62.76 27.71 -11.74
N ARG A 597 63.03 28.46 -10.66
CA ARG A 597 62.06 29.38 -10.02
C ARG A 597 62.17 30.80 -10.60
N GLN A 598 61.07 31.55 -10.55
CA GLN A 598 61.10 33.03 -10.46
C GLN A 598 60.30 33.49 -9.22
N ALA A 599 60.56 34.72 -8.79
CA ALA A 599 60.06 35.32 -7.54
C ALA A 599 58.83 36.23 -7.81
N PRO A 600 58.11 36.72 -6.77
CA PRO A 600 56.82 37.37 -6.96
C PRO A 600 56.94 38.83 -7.45
N LEU A 601 55.92 39.27 -8.19
CA LEU A 601 55.62 40.68 -8.45
C LEU A 601 54.23 40.98 -7.88
N ALA A 602 54.06 42.20 -7.36
CA ALA A 602 52.82 42.68 -6.78
C ALA A 602 52.45 44.04 -7.39
N ALA A 603 51.14 44.30 -7.46
CA ALA A 603 50.50 45.57 -7.83
C ALA A 603 50.82 46.16 -9.22
N GLU A 604 49.80 46.16 -10.08
CA GLU A 604 49.32 47.40 -10.71
C GLU A 604 47.83 47.23 -11.07
N ALA A 605 47.08 48.34 -11.15
CA ALA A 605 45.62 48.32 -11.26
C ALA A 605 45.07 49.39 -12.22
N PRO A 606 44.36 48.99 -13.30
CA PRO A 606 43.65 49.90 -14.19
C PRO A 606 42.12 49.62 -14.24
N PRO A 607 41.31 50.57 -14.71
CA PRO A 607 41.20 51.94 -14.20
C PRO A 607 39.76 52.22 -13.70
N LYS A 608 39.57 53.29 -12.92
CA LYS A 608 38.20 53.79 -12.66
C LYS A 608 37.66 54.48 -13.92
N ILE A 609 36.53 54.00 -14.42
CA ILE A 609 35.65 54.78 -15.30
C ILE A 609 34.36 55.01 -14.54
N GLN A 610 34.04 56.28 -14.27
CA GLN A 610 32.72 56.68 -13.78
C GLN A 610 31.83 56.91 -15.00
N ALA A 611 30.67 56.26 -15.02
CA ALA A 611 29.55 56.62 -15.87
C ALA A 611 28.31 56.64 -14.97
N GLU A 612 27.74 57.83 -14.79
CA GLU A 612 26.49 57.98 -14.05
C GLU A 612 25.34 57.47 -14.94
N VAL A 613 24.54 56.55 -14.41
CA VAL A 613 23.24 56.19 -14.97
C VAL A 613 22.23 56.39 -13.86
N GLN A 614 21.17 57.14 -14.14
CA GLN A 614 20.20 57.57 -13.14
C GLN A 614 19.40 56.38 -12.62
N VAL A 615 19.20 56.33 -11.30
CA VAL A 615 18.29 55.36 -10.67
C VAL A 615 16.87 55.91 -10.80
N GLU A 616 16.20 55.60 -11.92
CA GLU A 616 14.75 55.64 -11.95
C GLU A 616 14.22 54.47 -11.11
N THR A 617 13.48 54.78 -10.05
CA THR A 617 12.79 53.79 -9.23
C THR A 617 11.47 53.38 -9.89
N PRO A 618 11.28 52.11 -10.30
CA PRO A 618 9.94 51.60 -10.56
C PRO A 618 9.18 51.55 -9.23
N GLU A 619 7.91 51.96 -9.24
CA GLU A 619 7.08 51.99 -8.03
C GLU A 619 6.91 50.58 -7.46
N LEU A 620 6.93 50.44 -6.13
CA LEU A 620 6.44 49.21 -5.50
C LEU A 620 4.93 49.14 -5.73
N LEU A 621 4.51 48.27 -6.65
CA LEU A 621 3.16 47.75 -6.70
C LEU A 621 2.88 46.96 -5.42
N THR A 622 2.45 47.67 -4.37
CA THR A 622 1.95 47.09 -3.12
C THR A 622 0.60 46.44 -3.38
N LEU A 623 0.65 45.20 -3.89
CA LEU A 623 -0.51 44.32 -3.92
C LEU A 623 -1.06 44.20 -2.49
N PRO A 624 -2.38 44.35 -2.26
CA PRO A 624 -2.97 44.08 -0.96
C PRO A 624 -2.74 42.60 -0.59
N PRO A 625 -2.63 42.27 0.71
CA PRO A 625 -2.38 40.91 1.14
C PRO A 625 -3.51 39.99 0.66
N GLN A 626 -3.19 39.07 -0.25
CA GLN A 626 -4.10 37.99 -0.61
C GLN A 626 -4.20 37.02 0.57
N GLU A 627 -5.40 36.86 1.10
CA GLU A 627 -5.69 35.88 2.15
C GLU A 627 -5.36 34.48 1.64
N THR A 628 -4.51 33.75 2.36
CA THR A 628 -4.05 32.43 1.93
C THR A 628 -5.22 31.44 1.97
N ALA A 629 -5.54 30.83 0.82
CA ALA A 629 -6.64 29.87 0.65
C ALA A 629 -6.36 28.52 1.36
N VAL A 630 -6.35 28.54 2.70
CA VAL A 630 -6.10 27.40 3.58
C VAL A 630 -7.35 27.03 4.39
N GLU A 631 -8.31 27.95 4.58
CA GLU A 631 -9.56 27.68 5.31
C GLU A 631 -10.70 27.12 4.43
N THR A 632 -10.64 27.31 3.10
CA THR A 632 -11.72 26.97 2.14
C THR A 632 -11.93 25.46 1.88
N ILE A 633 -11.32 24.59 2.69
CA ILE A 633 -11.58 23.13 2.72
C ILE A 633 -12.26 22.71 4.04
N ALA A 634 -12.27 23.55 5.07
CA ALA A 634 -12.96 23.28 6.33
C ALA A 634 -14.45 23.71 6.32
N ALA A 635 -14.84 24.65 5.44
CA ALA A 635 -16.15 25.32 5.51
C ALA A 635 -17.32 24.59 4.82
N ASN A 636 -17.09 23.60 3.96
CA ASN A 636 -18.14 22.92 3.18
C ASN A 636 -18.72 21.66 3.87
N ALA A 637 -18.72 21.63 5.20
CA ALA A 637 -19.34 20.56 6.00
C ALA A 637 -20.63 20.99 6.72
N ASP A 638 -20.81 22.28 7.01
CA ASP A 638 -21.98 22.83 7.70
C ASP A 638 -22.76 23.78 6.79
N ALA A 639 -23.75 23.22 6.07
CA ALA A 639 -24.67 23.97 5.23
C ALA A 639 -26.09 23.36 5.26
N THR A 640 -26.65 23.18 6.47
CA THR A 640 -28.08 22.85 6.62
C THR A 640 -28.93 24.11 6.46
N VAL A 641 -29.81 24.11 5.45
CA VAL A 641 -30.72 25.24 5.20
C VAL A 641 -31.63 25.47 6.40
N SER A 642 -31.54 26.67 6.98
CA SER A 642 -32.48 27.20 7.97
C SER A 642 -32.90 28.60 7.54
N THR A 643 -34.19 28.82 7.33
CA THR A 643 -34.71 30.13 6.88
C THR A 643 -35.02 31.04 8.05
N GLU A 644 -34.54 32.27 7.92
CA GLU A 644 -34.94 33.50 8.62
C GLU A 644 -36.47 33.75 8.61
N ILE A 645 -37.09 34.59 9.45
CA ILE A 645 -36.70 35.34 10.67
C ILE A 645 -38.02 35.72 11.39
N GLU A 646 -38.03 35.83 12.72
CA GLU A 646 -38.54 36.99 13.49
C GLU A 646 -38.46 36.74 15.01
N GLN A 647 -38.34 37.84 15.77
CA GLN A 647 -38.15 37.91 17.22
C GLN A 647 -39.42 38.53 17.87
N PRO A 648 -39.71 38.37 19.18
CA PRO A 648 -38.92 39.09 20.19
C PRO A 648 -38.81 38.51 21.62
N THR A 649 -37.68 38.86 22.26
CA THR A 649 -37.47 39.28 23.67
C THR A 649 -37.94 38.48 24.91
N GLU A 650 -37.05 38.54 25.91
CA GLU A 650 -37.27 38.75 27.37
C GLU A 650 -37.07 37.63 28.41
N ALA A 651 -36.38 38.05 29.49
CA ALA A 651 -36.43 37.61 30.90
C ALA A 651 -35.94 36.21 31.36
N GLU A 652 -34.69 36.20 31.85
CA GLU A 652 -34.29 35.82 33.22
C GLU A 652 -34.57 34.43 33.85
N SER A 653 -33.44 33.79 34.20
CA SER A 653 -33.10 33.27 35.55
C SER A 653 -33.23 31.77 35.93
N HIS A 654 -32.16 31.33 36.59
CA HIS A 654 -32.01 30.32 37.66
C HIS A 654 -32.90 29.07 37.76
N ALA A 655 -32.23 27.93 37.52
CA ALA A 655 -31.99 26.84 38.48
C ALA A 655 -33.16 26.11 39.18
N GLY A 656 -33.12 24.77 39.18
CA GLY A 656 -33.96 23.98 40.09
C GLY A 656 -34.06 22.50 39.74
N ALA A 657 -33.73 21.64 40.70
CA ALA A 657 -33.72 20.18 40.56
C ALA A 657 -35.11 19.55 40.30
N LEU A 658 -35.11 18.43 39.55
CA LEU A 658 -35.63 17.09 39.90
C LEU A 658 -36.70 16.94 41.02
N PRO A 659 -37.56 15.88 41.01
CA PRO A 659 -38.03 15.07 39.88
C PRO A 659 -39.49 14.48 40.03
N ARG A 660 -39.92 13.68 39.05
CA ARG A 660 -40.82 12.50 39.16
C ARG A 660 -42.12 12.59 40.01
N ARG A 661 -43.28 12.52 39.33
CA ARG A 661 -44.34 11.45 39.43
C ARG A 661 -45.59 11.92 38.65
N SER A 662 -46.18 11.20 37.68
CA SER A 662 -46.72 9.81 37.58
C SER A 662 -48.24 9.76 37.83
N LEU A 663 -48.94 8.81 37.17
CA LEU A 663 -50.40 8.63 37.11
C LEU A 663 -51.06 9.66 36.15
N ALA A 664 -51.60 9.32 34.97
CA ALA A 664 -52.40 8.17 34.52
C ALA A 664 -53.79 8.11 35.19
N GLY A 665 -54.85 8.50 34.46
CA GLY A 665 -56.11 8.94 35.09
C GLY A 665 -57.40 8.90 34.26
N ASN A 666 -57.59 7.91 33.39
CA ASN A 666 -58.92 7.37 33.01
C ASN A 666 -60.07 8.30 32.48
N ARG A 667 -60.52 7.97 31.24
CA ARG A 667 -61.91 7.57 30.89
C ARG A 667 -63.04 8.62 30.59
N ARG A 668 -63.57 8.44 29.36
CA ARG A 668 -64.98 8.11 29.02
C ARG A 668 -66.05 9.23 28.87
N ARG A 669 -66.56 9.36 27.62
CA ARG A 669 -67.86 8.82 27.09
C ARG A 669 -68.85 9.84 26.45
N ARG A 670 -69.19 9.52 25.19
CA ARG A 670 -70.53 9.46 24.54
C ARG A 670 -71.27 10.73 24.10
N GLY A 671 -71.98 10.57 22.96
CA GLY A 671 -72.93 11.50 22.33
C GLY A 671 -72.42 11.93 20.95
N ARG A 672 -72.76 11.35 19.78
CA ARG A 672 -73.81 10.44 19.28
C ARG A 672 -75.09 11.14 18.74
N ARG A 673 -75.36 10.91 17.43
CA ARG A 673 -76.45 11.42 16.54
C ARG A 673 -76.15 12.78 15.88
N GLY A 674 -76.54 13.05 14.63
CA GLY A 674 -77.05 12.13 13.59
C GLY A 674 -77.83 12.81 12.43
N GLY A 675 -77.94 12.14 11.27
CA GLY A 675 -78.66 12.58 10.04
C GLY A 675 -77.68 12.91 8.90
N ARG A 676 -77.67 12.29 7.71
CA ARG A 676 -78.69 11.95 6.67
C ARG A 676 -79.00 13.10 5.70
N GLY A 677 -78.52 13.01 4.46
CA GLY A 677 -78.90 13.87 3.32
C GLY A 677 -78.48 13.28 1.96
N ARG A 678 -79.36 13.33 0.95
CA ARG A 678 -79.16 12.88 -0.45
C ARG A 678 -78.53 14.05 -1.26
N GLY A 679 -77.94 13.92 -2.45
CA GLY A 679 -77.73 12.81 -3.40
C GLY A 679 -77.60 13.35 -4.85
N ARG A 680 -77.55 12.46 -5.87
CA ARG A 680 -77.39 12.71 -7.33
C ARG A 680 -75.95 12.94 -7.85
N GLY A 681 -75.66 12.33 -9.00
CA GLY A 681 -74.76 12.81 -10.07
C GLY A 681 -75.58 12.82 -11.38
N PRO A 682 -75.01 12.54 -12.58
CA PRO A 682 -73.61 12.49 -13.01
C PRO A 682 -73.31 13.54 -14.11
N TYR A 683 -72.13 13.51 -14.78
CA TYR A 683 -71.95 13.51 -16.26
C TYR A 683 -70.45 13.63 -16.66
N ARG A 684 -70.11 13.16 -17.86
CA ARG A 684 -68.92 13.55 -18.66
C ARG A 684 -69.38 14.55 -19.74
N PRO A 685 -68.47 15.34 -20.33
CA PRO A 685 -68.40 15.29 -21.80
C PRO A 685 -66.98 15.09 -22.33
N MET A 686 -66.81 15.22 -23.64
CA MET A 686 -65.68 14.82 -24.47
C MET A 686 -65.63 15.75 -25.71
N GLN A 687 -64.46 15.93 -26.33
CA GLN A 687 -64.24 16.73 -27.57
C GLN A 687 -64.51 18.27 -27.40
N GLU A 688 -64.00 19.18 -28.23
CA GLU A 688 -63.66 19.08 -29.66
C GLU A 688 -62.59 20.10 -30.15
N ASN A 689 -61.97 19.78 -31.30
CA ASN A 689 -61.23 20.54 -32.34
C ASN A 689 -61.19 22.10 -32.31
N THR A 690 -60.19 22.80 -32.87
CA THR A 690 -59.90 22.91 -34.34
C THR A 690 -58.55 23.57 -34.71
N ALA A 691 -58.03 23.20 -35.90
CA ALA A 691 -57.17 23.95 -36.86
C ALA A 691 -55.84 24.63 -36.42
N GLY A 692 -54.77 24.63 -37.24
CA GLY A 692 -54.55 23.95 -38.52
C GLY A 692 -53.37 24.53 -39.35
N GLN A 693 -52.86 23.73 -40.32
CA GLN A 693 -51.98 24.14 -41.45
C GLN A 693 -50.54 24.66 -41.07
N GLU A 694 -49.48 24.55 -41.88
CA GLU A 694 -49.31 24.00 -43.24
C GLU A 694 -47.86 23.50 -43.55
N SER A 695 -47.66 22.96 -44.76
CA SER A 695 -46.39 22.57 -45.43
C SER A 695 -46.71 22.41 -46.94
N PRO A 696 -45.77 22.43 -47.94
CA PRO A 696 -44.36 21.99 -47.89
C PRO A 696 -43.37 22.77 -48.83
N ALA A 697 -42.19 22.16 -49.12
CA ALA A 697 -41.31 22.38 -50.31
C ALA A 697 -40.53 23.72 -50.42
N ALA A 698 -39.33 23.85 -51.03
CA ALA A 698 -38.24 22.95 -51.52
C ALA A 698 -36.92 23.80 -51.60
N ASP A 699 -35.77 23.52 -52.23
CA ASP A 699 -35.24 22.43 -53.11
C ASP A 699 -33.66 22.44 -53.10
N ALA A 700 -32.98 21.71 -54.00
CA ALA A 700 -31.51 21.70 -54.22
C ALA A 700 -31.09 22.19 -55.64
N PRO A 701 -29.80 22.54 -55.93
CA PRO A 701 -28.71 21.60 -56.32
C PRO A 701 -27.30 21.95 -55.68
N VAL A 702 -26.25 21.11 -55.55
CA VAL A 702 -25.41 20.27 -56.47
C VAL A 702 -24.48 21.09 -57.41
N ARG A 703 -23.16 20.83 -57.61
CA ARG A 703 -22.22 19.74 -57.19
C ARG A 703 -21.11 20.23 -56.20
N GLU A 704 -19.76 20.13 -56.28
CA GLU A 704 -18.69 19.64 -57.20
C GLU A 704 -17.39 19.42 -56.34
N GLU A 705 -16.88 18.19 -56.10
CA GLU A 705 -15.69 17.47 -56.67
C GLU A 705 -14.31 17.59 -55.95
N GLU A 706 -13.37 16.71 -56.32
CA GLU A 706 -12.04 16.34 -55.75
C GLU A 706 -11.95 15.27 -54.62
N VAL A 707 -10.86 14.48 -54.68
CA VAL A 707 -10.94 13.03 -55.03
C VAL A 707 -9.67 12.21 -54.61
N PHE A 708 -9.89 11.05 -53.97
CA PHE A 708 -8.94 9.89 -53.79
C PHE A 708 -7.58 10.08 -53.04
N PRO A 709 -6.85 9.00 -52.69
CA PRO A 709 -7.31 7.75 -52.04
C PRO A 709 -6.40 7.24 -50.89
N SER A 710 -6.85 6.22 -50.16
CA SER A 710 -5.97 5.36 -49.33
C SER A 710 -5.43 4.16 -50.12
N PRO A 711 -4.23 3.64 -49.83
CA PRO A 711 -3.76 2.35 -50.35
C PRO A 711 -4.20 1.18 -49.45
N GLY A 712 -4.71 0.11 -50.06
CA GLY A 712 -4.91 -1.20 -49.43
C GLY A 712 -3.69 -2.11 -49.59
N GLY A 713 -3.68 -3.26 -48.93
CA GLY A 713 -2.63 -4.28 -49.06
C GLY A 713 -2.93 -5.34 -50.13
N GLY A 714 -1.89 -6.12 -50.49
CA GLY A 714 -1.98 -7.31 -51.35
C GLY A 714 -0.64 -8.01 -51.45
N ASP A 715 -0.62 -9.34 -51.32
CA ASP A 715 0.59 -10.17 -51.38
C ASP A 715 1.03 -10.48 -52.81
N SER A 716 2.35 -10.53 -53.05
CA SER A 716 2.95 -11.46 -54.02
C SER A 716 4.46 -11.66 -53.78
N GLU A 717 4.98 -12.82 -54.21
CA GLU A 717 6.36 -13.26 -53.99
C GLU A 717 7.39 -12.53 -54.88
N THR A 718 8.64 -12.37 -54.42
CA THR A 718 9.84 -12.78 -55.20
C THR A 718 11.13 -12.77 -54.34
N LYS A 719 12.26 -13.19 -54.92
CA LYS A 719 13.56 -13.46 -54.27
C LYS A 719 14.63 -12.41 -54.62
N SER A 720 15.82 -12.55 -53.99
CA SER A 720 17.15 -12.03 -54.42
C SER A 720 17.37 -10.51 -54.28
N GLU A 721 18.58 -9.95 -54.20
CA GLU A 721 19.95 -10.38 -53.77
C GLU A 721 20.82 -9.09 -53.71
N GLY A 722 21.73 -8.96 -52.74
CA GLY A 722 22.72 -7.84 -52.66
C GLY A 722 22.13 -6.46 -52.31
N GLU A 723 22.91 -5.49 -51.81
CA GLU A 723 24.29 -5.50 -51.29
C GLU A 723 24.33 -4.90 -49.87
#